data_AF-A0AA86LSE3-F1
#
_entry.id   AF-A0AA86LSE3-F1
#
_cell.length_a   1.000
_cell.length_b   1.000
_cell.length_c   1.000
_cell.angle_alpha   90.00
_cell.angle_beta   90.00
_cell.angle_gamma   90.00
#
_symmetry.space_group_name_H-M   'P 1'
#
loop_
_entity.id
_entity.type
_entity.pdbx_description
1 polymer ?
#
loop_
_entity_poly.entity_id
_entity_poly.type
_entity_poly.pdbx_seq_one_letter_code
_entity_poly.pdbx_strand_id
1 'polypeptide(L)'
;MKRTVKKLLMIGVACSISLFSVYPVLADNTGYYQEKYRNQFHFSPEANWMNDPNGMVYYNGEYHLFYQYYPYGTTWGPMHWGHAVSTDLVKWKHLPVALSPDENGEIFSGSAVIDWNNTAGFGKEAMVAIFTHSGSKGQVQSLAYSTDSGRTWTKYEGNPVMPNPPVPDWRDPKVFWHEQTKQWVMSLAAKDKIMFYTSPDLKNWKYASEFGPDGGIQANGQSGAYSYTLSEQKGQSFTLEGEITLVEKNGREGAGGLVFRSNKDATNAYTVNLDAEKNLLTLNKVEKGSVMTVVSKPMRLDTSQAYRVKVEANSHHFKILLNGKQVLEGSDASFENGQFGLTAWNSTAVFRHVKFTNQSNFITNLSNWKPVTGTWNDTIDGKIGKSDSDGYIMSEEQGDQFIYESNMTFLDENHGSGALLFRADAEAKNGYIASVDASKDTIKLVKLQNGISTVLAETNEKIDTSKLHQVKVTASGNELDLHIDDNFTLTAKDETFSKGLFGLHVNQSSVRFQDVNMTKFIDTDEQEIKNKSFETGDLTGWKTIKGNAFTNDHVTDATANWSGLFEQKGKYHLWGFSDKQDGDNATGELHSSYFKLSGSGEINLLMGGGNDPTNRYVALVRASDDKELIRQANTKFADEKYQRYVWDASKYIGEVLYIKAVDQAVGGWGHINLDDVNVFNTEKIPEKVDSVAKEPEEAKQREGGELSDWNTVSGEWVKSTHGSNGGIWECPTLLELPVDGDSTKKKWVLQVSINDGAAAGGSGMQYFVGDFDGKTFKNENPPEEVLWTDYGADFYAAVDWSGVEGDNGEKYWLGWMSNWQYANNTPTTTWRSSMSIPRKIELTNTAKGLRLKQIPVSIDSIRNKQEKKILKNLMVTENGNLLSGIQENKYEIIAEFDVSTTDAQEFGFQIQKEGSENTKVSYNINKQRLSVDRTNSGSFDFGENVKGKHSVSMLPKDGKVTLHMFVDQSSVEVFGNDGTEVITDQLFPTLSSNKIKLYSKGGAVKLNSLKMYPLKSIWNKSPVDTNLSGWKNISGLWADTINGKQGRSKEDSFTLSSKEAKNFTYEAKIKVLKEAVSNYTGAGALVFRSDEQANNAYAANVDVLNNQVKLIAFRDGIGKDLIIYDDVGKLDLKPNTDYHLKVRAEGEHIQVYLDGKLVIDTMDPTFSEGYAGLNVWNSTSLFNEVKFEIVK
;
A
#
# COMPACT_ATOMS: atom_id res chain seq x y z
N MET A 1 52.37 7.83 -56.98
CA MET A 1 53.77 8.04 -57.43
C MET A 1 54.68 7.24 -56.50
N LYS A 2 55.39 6.21 -57.03
CA LYS A 2 56.51 5.41 -56.46
C LYS A 2 56.27 4.64 -55.13
N ARG A 3 56.18 3.28 -55.14
CA ARG A 3 57.26 2.24 -55.10
C ARG A 3 57.77 2.00 -53.65
N THR A 4 58.05 0.81 -53.08
CA THR A 4 58.24 -0.58 -53.54
C THR A 4 58.45 -1.51 -52.32
N VAL A 5 57.85 -2.72 -52.35
CA VAL A 5 58.31 -4.10 -52.01
C VAL A 5 59.47 -4.33 -51.01
N LYS A 6 59.27 -5.27 -50.06
CA LYS A 6 60.15 -6.46 -49.86
C LYS A 6 59.52 -7.56 -48.97
N LYS A 7 59.27 -8.73 -49.59
CA LYS A 7 59.24 -10.06 -48.95
C LYS A 7 60.69 -10.55 -48.86
N LEU A 8 61.04 -11.22 -47.76
CA LEU A 8 62.11 -12.22 -47.74
C LEU A 8 61.65 -13.43 -46.93
N LEU A 9 61.94 -14.61 -47.48
CA LEU A 9 61.69 -15.94 -46.96
C LEU A 9 63.04 -16.46 -46.39
N MET A 10 63.05 -17.10 -45.22
CA MET A 10 64.09 -18.08 -44.90
C MET A 10 63.60 -19.13 -43.89
N ILE A 11 63.94 -20.38 -44.22
CA ILE A 11 63.68 -21.64 -43.54
C ILE A 11 64.81 -21.90 -42.54
N GLY A 12 64.53 -22.50 -41.38
CA GLY A 12 65.58 -23.24 -40.65
C GLY A 12 65.35 -23.54 -39.16
N VAL A 13 65.17 -24.84 -38.90
CA VAL A 13 65.64 -25.62 -37.72
C VAL A 13 64.74 -25.65 -36.47
N ALA A 14 64.20 -26.85 -36.26
CA ALA A 14 63.62 -27.33 -35.03
C ALA A 14 64.70 -27.48 -33.94
N CYS A 15 64.46 -26.91 -32.77
CA CYS A 15 65.13 -27.27 -31.53
C CYS A 15 64.08 -27.31 -30.43
N SER A 16 63.78 -28.51 -29.95
CA SER A 16 62.91 -28.81 -28.83
C SER A 16 63.56 -28.36 -27.52
N ILE A 17 63.08 -27.25 -26.96
CA ILE A 17 63.34 -26.87 -25.58
C ILE A 17 61.98 -26.66 -24.91
N SER A 18 61.68 -27.54 -23.97
CA SER A 18 60.55 -27.49 -23.06
C SER A 18 60.68 -26.26 -22.15
N LEU A 19 60.20 -25.11 -22.61
CA LEU A 19 59.99 -23.94 -21.77
C LEU A 19 58.60 -24.06 -21.16
N PHE A 20 58.54 -24.33 -19.86
CA PHE A 20 57.38 -24.02 -19.04
C PHE A 20 57.11 -22.51 -19.18
N SER A 21 56.20 -22.14 -20.07
CA SER A 21 55.59 -20.82 -20.05
C SER A 21 54.73 -20.75 -18.79
N VAL A 22 55.34 -20.27 -17.70
CA VAL A 22 54.63 -19.65 -16.59
C VAL A 22 53.94 -18.44 -17.19
N TYR A 23 52.67 -18.60 -17.58
CA TYR A 23 51.80 -17.45 -17.72
C TYR A 23 51.83 -16.74 -16.38
N PRO A 24 52.11 -15.42 -16.30
CA PRO A 24 51.72 -14.70 -15.12
C PRO A 24 50.21 -14.88 -15.05
N VAL A 25 49.75 -15.63 -14.06
CA VAL A 25 48.40 -15.48 -13.55
C VAL A 25 48.33 -13.99 -13.23
N LEU A 26 47.60 -13.24 -14.06
CA LEU A 26 47.27 -11.87 -13.78
C LEU A 26 46.61 -11.89 -12.40
N ALA A 27 47.33 -11.38 -11.39
CA ALA A 27 46.77 -11.16 -10.08
C ALA A 27 45.49 -10.34 -10.28
N ASP A 28 44.39 -10.87 -9.75
CA ASP A 28 43.05 -10.30 -9.89
C ASP A 28 43.10 -8.87 -9.37
N ASN A 29 43.15 -7.92 -10.30
CA ASN A 29 43.04 -6.51 -10.01
C ASN A 29 41.56 -6.33 -9.73
N THR A 30 41.10 -6.36 -8.48
CA THR A 30 39.73 -5.94 -8.14
C THR A 30 39.67 -4.42 -8.35
N GLY A 31 39.69 -4.02 -9.62
CA GLY A 31 39.66 -2.65 -10.05
C GLY A 31 38.27 -2.07 -9.81
N TYR A 32 38.25 -0.76 -9.62
CA TYR A 32 37.05 0.06 -9.67
C TYR A 32 36.21 -0.26 -10.92
N TYR A 33 34.92 -0.54 -10.73
CA TYR A 33 33.96 -1.05 -11.72
C TYR A 33 34.27 -2.44 -12.33
N GLN A 34 35.22 -3.18 -11.78
CA GLN A 34 35.51 -4.58 -12.16
C GLN A 34 35.15 -5.56 -11.05
N GLU A 35 34.40 -5.11 -10.05
CA GLU A 35 33.93 -5.98 -8.97
C GLU A 35 33.03 -7.09 -9.52
N LYS A 36 33.01 -8.22 -8.81
CA LYS A 36 32.12 -9.34 -9.13
C LYS A 36 30.68 -8.83 -9.28
N TYR A 37 30.02 -9.24 -10.37
CA TYR A 37 28.65 -8.87 -10.73
C TYR A 37 28.45 -7.41 -11.18
N ARG A 38 29.49 -6.56 -11.23
CA ARG A 38 29.33 -5.17 -11.65
C ARG A 38 28.88 -5.09 -13.11
N ASN A 39 27.66 -4.64 -13.34
CA ASN A 39 27.18 -4.36 -14.70
C ASN A 39 28.10 -3.35 -15.39
N GLN A 40 28.43 -3.59 -16.65
CA GLN A 40 29.44 -2.87 -17.41
C GLN A 40 28.86 -1.79 -18.32
N PHE A 41 27.56 -1.83 -18.64
CA PHE A 41 26.91 -0.79 -19.43
C PHE A 41 25.58 -0.29 -18.85
N HIS A 42 25.12 -0.88 -17.75
CA HIS A 42 24.04 -0.33 -16.94
C HIS A 42 24.59 0.62 -15.88
N PHE A 43 23.99 1.80 -15.75
CA PHE A 43 24.38 2.74 -14.71
C PHE A 43 24.25 2.13 -13.31
N SER A 44 25.21 2.37 -12.44
CA SER A 44 25.24 1.96 -11.04
C SER A 44 26.05 3.01 -10.26
N PRO A 45 25.87 3.17 -8.94
CA PRO A 45 26.50 4.26 -8.21
C PRO A 45 27.98 3.94 -8.06
N GLU A 46 28.87 4.94 -7.96
CA GLU A 46 30.31 4.70 -7.81
C GLU A 46 30.63 3.65 -6.74
N ALA A 47 29.89 3.73 -5.64
CA ALA A 47 29.95 2.83 -4.50
C ALA A 47 28.60 2.80 -3.77
N ASN A 48 28.48 1.90 -2.79
CA ASN A 48 27.40 1.85 -1.83
C ASN A 48 26.01 1.57 -2.45
N TRP A 49 24.92 1.99 -1.82
CA TRP A 49 23.56 1.65 -2.20
C TRP A 49 22.92 2.69 -3.12
N MET A 50 22.22 2.24 -4.18
CA MET A 50 21.26 3.07 -4.89
C MET A 50 19.91 2.37 -5.09
N ASN A 51 18.85 3.17 -5.18
CA ASN A 51 17.54 2.74 -5.65
C ASN A 51 16.90 3.78 -6.57
N ASP A 52 15.64 4.13 -6.33
CA ASP A 52 14.73 4.88 -7.20
C ASP A 52 15.41 6.00 -8.01
N PRO A 53 15.28 6.05 -9.35
CA PRO A 53 15.58 7.25 -10.11
C PRO A 53 14.67 8.39 -9.68
N ASN A 54 15.22 9.59 -9.63
CA ASN A 54 14.58 10.80 -9.14
C ASN A 54 14.99 12.00 -9.99
N GLY A 55 14.24 13.08 -9.91
CA GLY A 55 14.71 14.37 -10.43
C GLY A 55 15.03 14.41 -11.93
N MET A 56 14.52 13.47 -12.72
CA MET A 56 14.95 13.26 -14.10
C MET A 56 14.56 14.46 -14.99
N VAL A 57 15.56 15.22 -15.44
CA VAL A 57 15.37 16.42 -16.27
C VAL A 57 16.43 16.52 -17.35
N TYR A 58 16.03 16.90 -18.56
CA TYR A 58 16.94 17.28 -19.62
C TYR A 58 17.07 18.80 -19.66
N TYR A 59 18.30 19.30 -19.51
CA TYR A 59 18.56 20.72 -19.48
C TYR A 59 19.93 21.05 -20.08
N ASN A 60 19.99 22.08 -20.91
CA ASN A 60 21.22 22.59 -21.52
C ASN A 60 22.14 21.53 -22.15
N GLY A 61 21.55 20.55 -22.86
CA GLY A 61 22.30 19.49 -23.55
C GLY A 61 22.62 18.26 -22.71
N GLU A 62 22.24 18.23 -21.43
CA GLU A 62 22.52 17.13 -20.50
C GLU A 62 21.22 16.48 -20.00
N TYR A 63 21.19 15.15 -19.99
CA TYR A 63 20.25 14.34 -19.22
C TYR A 63 20.75 14.23 -17.78
N HIS A 64 19.98 14.73 -16.82
CA HIS A 64 20.27 14.60 -15.40
C HIS A 64 19.59 13.36 -14.85
N LEU A 65 20.36 12.49 -14.20
CA LEU A 65 19.92 11.34 -13.44
C LEU A 65 20.19 11.60 -11.97
N PHE A 66 19.14 11.93 -11.21
CA PHE A 66 19.21 11.85 -9.74
C PHE A 66 18.65 10.51 -9.30
N TYR A 67 18.99 10.07 -8.10
CA TYR A 67 18.53 8.78 -7.59
C TYR A 67 18.64 8.73 -6.08
N GLN A 68 17.77 7.96 -5.41
CA GLN A 68 17.95 7.67 -4.00
C GLN A 68 19.27 6.95 -3.78
N TYR A 69 20.07 7.45 -2.85
CA TYR A 69 21.44 7.03 -2.62
C TYR A 69 21.74 6.97 -1.14
N TYR A 70 22.41 5.91 -0.67
CA TYR A 70 23.03 5.93 0.65
C TYR A 70 24.55 5.87 0.49
N PRO A 71 25.25 7.00 0.70
CA PRO A 71 26.67 7.15 0.42
C PRO A 71 27.59 6.43 1.42
N TYR A 72 27.03 5.69 2.39
CA TYR A 72 27.79 5.18 3.54
C TYR A 72 27.57 3.69 3.84
N GLY A 73 26.88 2.97 2.97
CA GLY A 73 26.71 1.53 3.13
C GLY A 73 25.99 0.91 1.96
N THR A 74 26.10 -0.41 1.85
CA THR A 74 25.53 -1.17 0.73
C THR A 74 24.14 -1.70 1.00
N THR A 75 23.53 -1.35 2.13
CA THR A 75 22.13 -1.66 2.47
C THR A 75 21.33 -0.37 2.52
N TRP A 76 20.00 -0.48 2.47
CA TRP A 76 19.13 0.65 2.70
C TRP A 76 19.47 1.36 4.02
N GLY A 77 19.41 2.69 4.02
CA GLY A 77 19.81 3.54 5.14
C GLY A 77 19.29 4.96 4.96
N PRO A 78 19.84 5.96 5.68
CA PRO A 78 19.43 7.34 5.51
C PRO A 78 19.62 7.83 4.08
N MET A 79 18.52 8.11 3.39
CA MET A 79 18.54 8.40 1.95
C MET A 79 18.98 9.84 1.63
N HIS A 80 19.80 9.95 0.59
CA HIS A 80 20.23 11.16 -0.11
C HIS A 80 19.75 11.10 -1.57
N TRP A 81 19.92 12.19 -2.31
CA TRP A 81 19.90 12.14 -3.78
C TRP A 81 21.32 12.15 -4.35
N GLY A 82 21.72 11.05 -4.97
CA GLY A 82 22.90 10.98 -5.84
C GLY A 82 22.64 11.69 -7.18
N HIS A 83 23.70 11.98 -7.95
CA HIS A 83 23.58 12.73 -9.20
C HIS A 83 24.58 12.24 -10.26
N ALA A 84 24.11 12.06 -11.49
CA ALA A 84 24.92 11.87 -12.68
C ALA A 84 24.32 12.63 -13.87
N VAL A 85 25.15 12.91 -14.87
CA VAL A 85 24.72 13.51 -16.15
C VAL A 85 25.21 12.70 -17.34
N SER A 86 24.45 12.74 -18.43
CA SER A 86 24.81 12.13 -19.72
C SER A 86 24.42 13.05 -20.88
N THR A 87 25.14 12.98 -22.00
CA THR A 87 24.76 13.64 -23.26
C THR A 87 24.13 12.67 -24.26
N ASP A 88 24.18 11.36 -24.00
CA ASP A 88 23.76 10.32 -24.93
C ASP A 88 22.91 9.19 -24.31
N LEU A 89 22.53 9.32 -23.03
CA LEU A 89 21.84 8.31 -22.21
C LEU A 89 22.61 7.00 -21.99
N VAL A 90 23.85 6.89 -22.49
CA VAL A 90 24.65 5.65 -22.41
C VAL A 90 25.85 5.84 -21.49
N LYS A 91 26.60 6.93 -21.67
CA LYS A 91 27.78 7.24 -20.87
C LYS A 91 27.44 8.29 -19.83
N TRP A 92 27.76 7.99 -18.58
CA TRP A 92 27.39 8.80 -17.45
C TRP A 92 28.63 9.39 -16.78
N LYS A 93 28.53 10.65 -16.37
CA LYS A 93 29.48 11.32 -15.50
C LYS A 93 28.82 11.54 -14.16
N HIS A 94 29.35 10.93 -13.12
CA HIS A 94 28.89 11.19 -11.76
C HIS A 94 29.24 12.61 -11.31
N LEU A 95 28.37 13.17 -10.48
CA LEU A 95 28.49 14.47 -9.85
C LEU A 95 28.32 14.31 -8.33
N PRO A 96 28.72 15.32 -7.53
CA PRO A 96 28.52 15.28 -6.09
C PRO A 96 27.05 15.03 -5.70
N VAL A 97 26.85 14.51 -4.49
CA VAL A 97 25.50 14.33 -3.89
C VAL A 97 24.72 15.65 -4.00
N ALA A 98 23.51 15.57 -4.53
CA ALA A 98 22.67 16.72 -4.81
C ALA A 98 21.93 17.20 -3.55
N LEU A 99 21.31 16.27 -2.80
CA LEU A 99 20.55 16.56 -1.59
C LEU A 99 20.95 15.58 -0.47
N SER A 100 21.35 16.12 0.68
CA SER A 100 21.59 15.35 1.92
C SER A 100 20.44 15.52 2.92
N PRO A 101 20.20 14.58 3.86
CA PRO A 101 19.27 14.75 4.97
C PRO A 101 19.49 16.01 5.80
N ASP A 102 18.43 16.54 6.41
CA ASP A 102 18.46 17.66 7.36
C ASP A 102 17.53 17.43 8.57
N GLU A 103 17.22 18.48 9.34
CA GLU A 103 16.33 18.41 10.50
C GLU A 103 14.90 17.92 10.20
N ASN A 104 14.44 17.95 8.95
CA ASN A 104 13.15 17.43 8.53
C ASN A 104 13.19 15.92 8.22
N GLY A 105 14.38 15.34 8.12
CA GLY A 105 14.59 13.90 7.94
C GLY A 105 15.35 13.51 6.67
N GLU A 106 15.15 12.27 6.27
CA GLU A 106 15.79 11.64 5.11
C GLU A 106 15.17 12.11 3.79
N ILE A 107 15.93 12.03 2.70
CA ILE A 107 15.52 12.52 1.37
C ILE A 107 14.98 11.35 0.54
N PHE A 108 13.67 11.20 0.51
CA PHE A 108 12.97 10.17 -0.26
C PHE A 108 12.70 10.62 -1.70
N SER A 109 11.95 9.82 -2.46
CA SER A 109 11.78 9.99 -3.90
C SER A 109 10.95 11.24 -4.24
N GLY A 110 11.02 11.66 -5.50
CA GLY A 110 10.43 12.86 -6.03
C GLY A 110 10.88 13.21 -7.46
N SER A 111 10.66 14.45 -7.87
CA SER A 111 10.91 14.91 -9.23
C SER A 111 11.66 16.23 -9.27
N ALA A 112 12.11 16.63 -10.46
CA ALA A 112 12.69 17.93 -10.70
C ALA A 112 12.18 18.50 -12.02
N VAL A 113 12.04 19.82 -12.06
CA VAL A 113 11.50 20.58 -13.19
C VAL A 113 12.35 21.81 -13.46
N ILE A 114 12.32 22.33 -14.68
CA ILE A 114 12.85 23.66 -14.98
C ILE A 114 11.71 24.67 -14.90
N ASP A 115 11.82 25.63 -13.99
CA ASP A 115 10.89 26.74 -13.87
C ASP A 115 11.24 27.86 -14.87
N TRP A 116 10.85 27.64 -16.13
CA TRP A 116 11.14 28.53 -17.25
C TRP A 116 10.70 29.99 -17.02
N ASN A 117 9.59 30.16 -16.29
CA ASN A 117 8.93 31.45 -16.10
C ASN A 117 9.17 32.07 -14.72
N ASN A 118 10.04 31.47 -13.89
CA ASN A 118 10.30 31.91 -12.51
C ASN A 118 9.01 32.03 -11.67
N THR A 119 8.07 31.12 -11.88
CA THR A 119 6.80 31.08 -11.14
C THR A 119 7.00 30.83 -9.65
N ALA A 120 8.03 30.06 -9.28
CA ALA A 120 8.39 29.78 -7.90
C ALA A 120 9.26 30.89 -7.26
N GLY A 121 9.82 31.80 -8.05
CA GLY A 121 10.59 32.94 -7.54
C GLY A 121 12.03 32.62 -7.13
N PHE A 122 12.61 31.51 -7.59
CA PHE A 122 14.00 31.10 -7.28
C PHE A 122 15.04 31.59 -8.31
N GLY A 123 14.59 32.20 -9.40
CA GLY A 123 15.41 32.59 -10.54
C GLY A 123 14.83 32.07 -11.86
N LYS A 124 15.09 32.78 -12.96
CA LYS A 124 14.69 32.32 -14.29
C LYS A 124 15.42 31.03 -14.64
N GLU A 125 14.69 30.05 -15.17
CA GLU A 125 15.25 28.74 -15.56
C GLU A 125 15.90 27.98 -14.39
N ALA A 126 15.45 28.26 -13.16
CA ALA A 126 15.88 27.51 -12.00
C ALA A 126 15.42 26.05 -12.13
N MET A 127 16.33 25.12 -11.86
CA MET A 127 15.99 23.71 -11.68
C MET A 127 15.48 23.54 -10.26
N VAL A 128 14.23 23.10 -10.10
CA VAL A 128 13.57 22.93 -8.81
C VAL A 128 13.33 21.45 -8.58
N ALA A 129 13.90 20.91 -7.51
CA ALA A 129 13.62 19.57 -7.01
C ALA A 129 12.44 19.64 -6.03
N ILE A 130 11.49 18.74 -6.22
CA ILE A 130 10.32 18.52 -5.36
C ILE A 130 10.45 17.10 -4.83
N PHE A 131 10.60 16.94 -3.52
CA PHE A 131 10.97 15.66 -2.93
C PHE A 131 10.26 15.43 -1.60
N THR A 132 10.25 14.17 -1.17
CA THR A 132 9.69 13.77 0.12
C THR A 132 10.76 13.87 1.21
N HIS A 133 10.51 14.61 2.28
CA HIS A 133 11.21 14.41 3.55
C HIS A 133 10.50 13.32 4.35
N SER A 134 11.26 12.34 4.84
CA SER A 134 10.75 11.30 5.75
C SER A 134 11.40 11.45 7.11
N GLY A 135 10.61 11.83 8.12
CA GLY A 135 11.14 12.13 9.46
C GLY A 135 10.07 12.14 10.54
N SER A 136 10.31 12.90 11.62
CA SER A 136 9.44 12.94 12.80
C SER A 136 8.03 13.49 12.53
N LYS A 137 7.84 14.24 11.43
CA LYS A 137 6.54 14.75 10.97
C LYS A 137 5.83 13.80 9.98
N GLY A 138 6.34 12.59 9.79
CA GLY A 138 5.90 11.67 8.74
C GLY A 138 6.55 12.00 7.38
N GLN A 139 5.88 11.61 6.30
CA GLN A 139 6.30 11.90 4.93
C GLN A 139 5.69 13.22 4.47
N VAL A 140 6.53 14.23 4.16
CA VAL A 140 6.10 15.60 3.83
C VAL A 140 6.83 16.13 2.59
N GLN A 141 6.21 17.03 1.82
CA GLN A 141 6.78 17.49 0.55
C GLN A 141 7.60 18.77 0.72
N SER A 142 8.78 18.81 0.10
CA SER A 142 9.79 19.87 0.24
C SER A 142 10.40 20.26 -1.10
N LEU A 143 11.03 21.44 -1.13
CA LEU A 143 11.67 22.02 -2.32
C LEU A 143 13.17 22.26 -2.12
N ALA A 144 13.96 22.06 -3.16
CA ALA A 144 15.29 22.61 -3.30
C ALA A 144 15.45 23.17 -4.72
N TYR A 145 16.35 24.13 -4.90
CA TYR A 145 16.57 24.74 -6.22
C TYR A 145 18.05 24.91 -6.54
N SER A 146 18.33 24.94 -7.84
CA SER A 146 19.64 25.17 -8.43
C SER A 146 19.53 26.20 -9.56
N THR A 147 20.48 27.13 -9.60
CA THR A 147 20.59 28.16 -10.64
C THR A 147 21.83 27.98 -11.52
N ASP A 148 22.57 26.89 -11.34
CA ASP A 148 23.84 26.59 -12.00
C ASP A 148 23.81 25.25 -12.75
N SER A 149 22.66 24.87 -13.30
CA SER A 149 22.43 23.59 -14.00
C SER A 149 22.59 22.37 -13.07
N GLY A 150 22.00 22.42 -11.88
CA GLY A 150 21.98 21.30 -10.94
C GLY A 150 23.34 20.97 -10.32
N ARG A 151 24.31 21.90 -10.31
CA ARG A 151 25.66 21.66 -9.75
C ARG A 151 25.71 21.95 -8.27
N THR A 152 24.98 22.96 -7.81
CA THR A 152 24.76 23.26 -6.40
C THR A 152 23.28 23.44 -6.11
N TRP A 153 22.88 23.08 -4.89
CA TRP A 153 21.49 23.06 -4.45
C TRP A 153 21.29 23.86 -3.17
N THR A 154 20.24 24.66 -3.14
CA THR A 154 19.76 25.38 -1.96
C THR A 154 18.39 24.84 -1.59
N LYS A 155 18.23 24.28 -0.38
CA LYS A 155 16.91 23.89 0.14
C LYS A 155 16.11 25.14 0.48
N TYR A 156 14.81 25.13 0.16
CA TYR A 156 13.93 26.25 0.46
C TYR A 156 13.72 26.39 1.96
N GLU A 157 13.97 27.58 2.52
CA GLU A 157 13.83 27.85 3.97
C GLU A 157 12.41 27.62 4.49
N GLY A 158 11.38 27.73 3.62
CA GLY A 158 9.99 27.50 3.99
C GLY A 158 9.56 26.03 3.95
N ASN A 159 10.50 25.08 3.89
CA ASN A 159 10.18 23.66 3.92
C ASN A 159 9.66 23.20 5.30
N PRO A 160 8.80 22.17 5.34
CA PRO A 160 8.13 21.54 4.18
C PRO A 160 6.99 22.41 3.63
N VAL A 161 6.81 22.43 2.30
CA VAL A 161 5.73 23.17 1.63
C VAL A 161 4.37 22.50 1.76
N MET A 162 4.35 21.21 2.10
CA MET A 162 3.14 20.45 2.45
C MET A 162 3.36 19.71 3.78
N PRO A 163 3.12 20.35 4.95
CA PRO A 163 3.52 19.85 6.27
C PRO A 163 2.56 18.83 6.92
N ASN A 164 1.34 18.70 6.40
CA ASN A 164 0.25 17.96 7.07
C ASN A 164 -0.17 16.75 6.22
N PRO A 165 0.50 15.60 6.35
CA PRO A 165 0.15 14.40 5.60
C PRO A 165 -1.25 13.89 5.98
N PRO A 166 -2.15 13.65 5.02
CA PRO A 166 -3.49 13.12 5.29
C PRO A 166 -3.48 11.61 5.59
N VAL A 167 -2.41 10.90 5.21
CA VAL A 167 -2.18 9.47 5.42
C VAL A 167 -0.68 9.22 5.70
N PRO A 168 -0.29 8.10 6.36
CA PRO A 168 1.11 7.84 6.69
C PRO A 168 2.05 7.73 5.47
N ASP A 169 1.61 7.03 4.43
CA ASP A 169 2.32 6.85 3.16
C ASP A 169 1.92 7.97 2.20
N TRP A 170 2.63 9.10 2.23
CA TRP A 170 2.31 10.29 1.44
C TRP A 170 3.58 10.89 0.83
N ARG A 171 3.96 10.40 -0.35
CA ARG A 171 5.31 10.57 -0.90
C ARG A 171 5.38 10.49 -2.42
N ASP A 172 6.59 10.68 -2.91
CA ASP A 172 7.04 10.53 -4.30
C ASP A 172 6.36 11.51 -5.27
N PRO A 173 6.50 12.84 -5.05
CA PRO A 173 5.86 13.84 -5.88
C PRO A 173 6.43 13.85 -7.29
N LYS A 174 5.60 13.53 -8.29
CA LYS A 174 5.88 13.85 -9.70
C LYS A 174 5.16 15.12 -10.08
N VAL A 175 5.95 16.12 -10.52
CA VAL A 175 5.45 17.45 -10.88
C VAL A 175 5.73 17.75 -12.34
N PHE A 176 4.76 18.38 -13.02
CA PHE A 176 4.94 18.96 -14.35
C PHE A 176 4.09 20.23 -14.51
N TRP A 177 4.42 21.05 -15.50
CA TRP A 177 3.63 22.23 -15.85
C TRP A 177 2.53 21.83 -16.84
N HIS A 178 1.27 22.13 -16.52
CA HIS A 178 0.13 21.85 -17.38
C HIS A 178 -0.29 23.12 -18.14
N GLU A 179 0.00 23.15 -19.44
CA GLU A 179 -0.15 24.36 -20.28
C GLU A 179 -1.59 24.87 -20.36
N GLN A 180 -2.56 23.97 -20.44
CA GLN A 180 -3.98 24.33 -20.61
C GLN A 180 -4.54 25.05 -19.39
N THR A 181 -4.12 24.67 -18.17
CA THR A 181 -4.59 25.29 -16.92
C THR A 181 -3.62 26.33 -16.37
N LYS A 182 -2.40 26.41 -16.91
CA LYS A 182 -1.32 27.28 -16.41
C LYS A 182 -1.06 27.07 -14.93
N GLN A 183 -0.95 25.81 -14.52
CA GLN A 183 -0.67 25.40 -13.15
C GLN A 183 0.39 24.31 -13.17
N TRP A 184 1.19 24.25 -12.12
CA TRP A 184 1.92 23.04 -11.76
C TRP A 184 0.93 21.99 -11.28
N VAL A 185 1.07 20.77 -11.78
CA VAL A 185 0.30 19.61 -11.36
C VAL A 185 1.24 18.63 -10.68
N MET A 186 0.83 18.11 -9.53
CA MET A 186 1.52 17.04 -8.81
C MET A 186 0.64 15.79 -8.79
N SER A 187 1.20 14.66 -9.19
CA SER A 187 0.70 13.34 -8.79
C SER A 187 1.53 12.84 -7.61
N LEU A 188 0.88 12.53 -6.50
CA LEU A 188 1.51 12.14 -5.24
C LEU A 188 0.94 10.82 -4.74
N ALA A 189 1.79 9.86 -4.42
CA ALA A 189 1.36 8.60 -3.87
C ALA A 189 0.80 8.77 -2.45
N ALA A 190 -0.32 8.12 -2.18
CA ALA A 190 -1.05 8.19 -0.92
C ALA A 190 -1.56 6.78 -0.56
N LYS A 191 -0.69 5.93 -0.01
CA LYS A 191 -0.94 4.49 0.25
C LYS A 191 -1.29 3.71 -1.02
N ASP A 192 -2.57 3.49 -1.32
CA ASP A 192 -3.09 2.65 -2.40
C ASP A 192 -3.79 3.48 -3.50
N LYS A 193 -3.47 4.77 -3.56
CA LYS A 193 -4.03 5.74 -4.50
C LYS A 193 -3.04 6.85 -4.83
N ILE A 194 -3.34 7.58 -5.91
CA ILE A 194 -2.67 8.82 -6.29
C ILE A 194 -3.57 10.01 -5.97
N MET A 195 -3.05 10.97 -5.22
CA MET A 195 -3.70 12.26 -5.00
C MET A 195 -3.09 13.30 -5.95
N PHE A 196 -3.96 14.06 -6.61
CA PHE A 196 -3.56 15.15 -7.49
C PHE A 196 -3.65 16.49 -6.76
N TYR A 197 -2.60 17.30 -6.91
CA TYR A 197 -2.55 18.66 -6.39
C TYR A 197 -2.20 19.65 -7.50
N THR A 198 -2.63 20.90 -7.34
CA THR A 198 -2.30 22.00 -8.25
C THR A 198 -1.65 23.15 -7.51
N SER A 199 -0.73 23.85 -8.15
CA SER A 199 -0.05 25.01 -7.58
C SER A 199 0.28 26.06 -8.65
N PRO A 200 0.15 27.36 -8.35
CA PRO A 200 0.63 28.41 -9.23
C PRO A 200 2.15 28.64 -9.13
N ASP A 201 2.81 28.20 -8.06
CA ASP A 201 4.16 28.66 -7.67
C ASP A 201 5.05 27.60 -7.02
N LEU A 202 4.68 26.31 -7.11
CA LEU A 202 5.33 25.15 -6.46
C LEU A 202 5.32 25.17 -4.92
N LYS A 203 4.85 26.24 -4.27
CA LYS A 203 4.85 26.41 -2.81
C LYS A 203 3.46 26.22 -2.24
N ASN A 204 2.46 26.82 -2.88
CA ASN A 204 1.08 26.79 -2.45
C ASN A 204 0.33 25.69 -3.19
N TRP A 205 0.16 24.53 -2.55
CA TRP A 205 -0.52 23.37 -3.14
C TRP A 205 -1.97 23.26 -2.69
N LYS A 206 -2.86 22.99 -3.64
CA LYS A 206 -4.28 22.72 -3.40
C LYS A 206 -4.65 21.34 -3.90
N TYR A 207 -5.29 20.53 -3.06
CA TYR A 207 -5.87 19.25 -3.46
C TYR A 207 -6.87 19.45 -4.60
N ALA A 208 -6.73 18.65 -5.66
CA ALA A 208 -7.56 18.71 -6.85
C ALA A 208 -8.51 17.52 -6.95
N SER A 209 -7.98 16.29 -6.91
CA SER A 209 -8.76 15.04 -6.91
C SER A 209 -7.87 13.85 -6.52
N GLU A 210 -8.39 12.62 -6.61
CA GLU A 210 -7.62 11.39 -6.43
C GLU A 210 -8.02 10.31 -7.44
N PHE A 211 -7.12 9.35 -7.66
CA PHE A 211 -7.31 8.18 -8.51
C PHE A 211 -6.83 6.93 -7.76
N GLY A 212 -7.61 5.85 -7.81
CA GLY A 212 -7.36 4.62 -7.06
C GLY A 212 -8.69 3.97 -6.73
N PRO A 213 -9.45 4.45 -5.73
CA PRO A 213 -10.75 3.87 -5.37
C PRO A 213 -11.71 3.88 -6.57
N ASP A 214 -12.32 2.74 -6.87
CA ASP A 214 -13.25 2.59 -8.01
C ASP A 214 -14.73 2.49 -7.58
N GLY A 215 -14.99 2.65 -6.28
CA GLY A 215 -16.33 2.59 -5.69
C GLY A 215 -16.85 1.18 -5.43
N GLY A 216 -16.10 0.12 -5.73
CA GLY A 216 -16.46 -1.25 -5.37
C GLY A 216 -15.86 -1.73 -4.06
N ILE A 217 -16.07 -3.02 -3.78
CA ILE A 217 -15.53 -3.72 -2.60
C ILE A 217 -14.96 -5.09 -3.02
N GLN A 218 -13.85 -5.47 -2.42
CA GLN A 218 -13.15 -6.73 -2.65
C GLN A 218 -13.18 -7.59 -1.38
N ALA A 219 -13.51 -8.86 -1.54
CA ALA A 219 -13.31 -9.89 -0.52
C ALA A 219 -11.95 -10.56 -0.70
N ASN A 220 -11.19 -10.70 0.37
CA ASN A 220 -9.98 -11.50 0.47
C ASN A 220 -10.26 -12.76 1.27
N GLY A 221 -10.99 -13.71 0.67
CA GLY A 221 -11.42 -14.92 1.37
C GLY A 221 -10.25 -15.79 1.86
N GLN A 222 -10.33 -16.27 3.09
CA GLN A 222 -9.44 -17.31 3.63
C GLN A 222 -9.84 -18.70 3.13
N SER A 223 -8.89 -19.64 3.12
CA SER A 223 -9.13 -21.01 2.64
C SER A 223 -10.18 -21.71 3.48
N GLY A 224 -11.20 -22.27 2.82
CA GLY A 224 -12.20 -23.14 3.45
C GLY A 224 -13.36 -22.45 4.18
N ALA A 225 -13.48 -21.12 4.13
CA ALA A 225 -14.54 -20.36 4.80
C ALA A 225 -15.30 -19.42 3.86
N TYR A 226 -16.57 -19.16 4.19
CA TYR A 226 -17.37 -18.10 3.56
C TYR A 226 -17.09 -16.76 4.25
N SER A 227 -16.90 -15.72 3.45
CA SER A 227 -16.85 -14.32 3.88
C SER A 227 -18.20 -13.67 3.55
N TYR A 228 -18.72 -12.85 4.45
CA TYR A 228 -19.98 -12.12 4.28
C TYR A 228 -19.80 -10.65 4.66
N THR A 229 -20.44 -9.77 3.89
CA THR A 229 -20.65 -8.37 4.25
C THR A 229 -22.07 -7.99 3.87
N LEU A 230 -22.76 -7.21 4.71
CA LEU A 230 -24.18 -6.88 4.57
C LEU A 230 -24.36 -5.35 4.50
N SER A 231 -25.40 -4.90 3.80
CA SER A 231 -25.89 -3.53 3.85
C SER A 231 -27.00 -3.40 4.89
N GLU A 232 -27.23 -2.18 5.39
CA GLU A 232 -28.38 -1.88 6.24
C GLU A 232 -29.71 -1.90 5.47
N GLN A 233 -29.66 -1.89 4.13
CA GLN A 233 -30.84 -1.97 3.27
C GLN A 233 -31.42 -3.40 3.23
N LYS A 234 -32.74 -3.49 3.33
CA LYS A 234 -33.52 -4.73 3.40
C LYS A 234 -34.56 -4.78 2.27
N GLY A 235 -35.02 -5.97 1.92
CA GLY A 235 -36.08 -6.12 0.93
C GLY A 235 -36.83 -7.45 0.99
N GLN A 236 -38.15 -7.37 0.77
CA GLN A 236 -39.02 -8.53 0.62
C GLN A 236 -39.10 -8.92 -0.85
N SER A 237 -39.81 -8.15 -1.69
CA SER A 237 -39.80 -8.30 -3.14
C SER A 237 -38.90 -7.23 -3.75
N PHE A 238 -37.95 -7.61 -4.60
CA PHE A 238 -36.91 -6.70 -5.07
C PHE A 238 -36.21 -7.20 -6.35
N THR A 239 -35.45 -6.29 -6.94
CA THR A 239 -34.33 -6.60 -7.83
C THR A 239 -33.03 -6.25 -7.11
N LEU A 240 -32.06 -7.16 -7.11
CA LEU A 240 -30.69 -6.92 -6.62
C LEU A 240 -29.73 -7.27 -7.75
N GLU A 241 -28.87 -6.34 -8.16
CA GLU A 241 -27.87 -6.59 -9.20
C GLU A 241 -26.50 -6.05 -8.84
N GLY A 242 -25.45 -6.70 -9.34
CA GLY A 242 -24.07 -6.27 -9.18
C GLY A 242 -23.14 -6.92 -10.20
N GLU A 243 -22.00 -6.30 -10.43
CA GLU A 243 -20.91 -6.87 -11.23
C GLU A 243 -19.93 -7.58 -10.31
N ILE A 244 -19.60 -8.83 -10.65
CA ILE A 244 -18.74 -9.71 -9.86
C ILE A 244 -17.57 -10.17 -10.73
N THR A 245 -16.35 -9.88 -10.30
CA THR A 245 -15.12 -10.37 -10.92
C THR A 245 -14.42 -11.33 -9.96
N LEU A 246 -14.20 -12.57 -10.40
CA LEU A 246 -13.45 -13.58 -9.64
C LEU A 246 -11.97 -13.44 -9.97
N VAL A 247 -11.11 -13.40 -8.96
CA VAL A 247 -9.66 -13.21 -9.10
C VAL A 247 -8.93 -14.43 -8.54
N GLU A 248 -8.08 -15.04 -9.37
CA GLU A 248 -7.18 -16.10 -8.93
C GLU A 248 -5.99 -15.47 -8.18
N LYS A 249 -5.78 -15.85 -6.92
CA LYS A 249 -4.66 -15.36 -6.11
C LYS A 249 -3.98 -16.51 -5.38
N ASN A 250 -2.68 -16.69 -5.63
CA ASN A 250 -1.86 -17.79 -5.10
C ASN A 250 -2.39 -19.18 -5.49
N GLY A 251 -2.91 -19.34 -6.71
CA GLY A 251 -3.45 -20.62 -7.21
C GLY A 251 -4.78 -21.05 -6.59
N ARG A 252 -5.49 -20.13 -5.91
CA ARG A 252 -6.83 -20.37 -5.35
C ARG A 252 -7.89 -19.83 -6.31
N GLU A 253 -8.75 -20.72 -6.75
CA GLU A 253 -9.99 -20.43 -7.46
C GLU A 253 -11.16 -20.79 -6.55
N GLY A 254 -12.21 -19.98 -6.54
CA GLY A 254 -13.36 -20.22 -5.67
C GLY A 254 -14.60 -19.48 -6.16
N ALA A 255 -15.46 -19.04 -5.24
CA ALA A 255 -16.75 -18.46 -5.55
C ALA A 255 -16.94 -17.03 -5.04
N GLY A 256 -17.81 -16.27 -5.71
CA GLY A 256 -18.27 -14.94 -5.33
C GLY A 256 -19.73 -14.74 -5.71
N GLY A 257 -20.50 -13.99 -4.91
CA GLY A 257 -21.95 -13.93 -5.07
C GLY A 257 -22.67 -12.82 -4.33
N LEU A 258 -23.97 -12.69 -4.63
CA LEU A 258 -24.90 -11.78 -3.96
C LEU A 258 -25.66 -12.51 -2.85
N VAL A 259 -25.88 -11.82 -1.73
CA VAL A 259 -26.66 -12.29 -0.57
C VAL A 259 -27.94 -11.48 -0.49
N PHE A 260 -29.05 -12.13 -0.17
CA PHE A 260 -30.33 -11.45 0.02
C PHE A 260 -31.20 -12.14 1.07
N ARG A 261 -32.13 -11.37 1.64
CA ARG A 261 -32.99 -11.79 2.76
C ARG A 261 -32.19 -12.40 3.91
N SER A 262 -31.05 -11.79 4.20
CA SER A 262 -30.15 -12.20 5.27
C SER A 262 -30.64 -11.70 6.62
N ASN A 263 -30.46 -12.49 7.67
CA ASN A 263 -30.36 -11.95 9.03
C ASN A 263 -29.00 -11.26 9.23
N LYS A 264 -28.88 -10.48 10.30
CA LYS A 264 -27.69 -9.65 10.61
C LYS A 264 -26.36 -10.41 10.69
N ASP A 265 -26.41 -11.69 11.03
CA ASP A 265 -25.22 -12.53 11.21
C ASP A 265 -24.95 -13.44 9.99
N ALA A 266 -25.70 -13.28 8.90
CA ALA A 266 -25.64 -14.12 7.69
C ALA A 266 -25.79 -15.64 7.94
N THR A 267 -26.34 -16.03 9.09
CA THR A 267 -26.60 -17.44 9.44
C THR A 267 -27.88 -17.97 8.80
N ASN A 268 -28.78 -17.09 8.38
CA ASN A 268 -30.00 -17.40 7.65
C ASN A 268 -30.13 -16.43 6.47
N ALA A 269 -29.99 -16.91 5.24
CA ALA A 269 -29.97 -16.08 4.04
C ALA A 269 -30.19 -16.91 2.77
N TYR A 270 -30.39 -16.24 1.63
CA TYR A 270 -30.17 -16.83 0.31
C TYR A 270 -28.92 -16.24 -0.35
N THR A 271 -28.22 -17.05 -1.15
CA THR A 271 -27.04 -16.61 -1.91
C THR A 271 -27.10 -17.05 -3.36
N VAL A 272 -26.62 -16.21 -4.27
CA VAL A 272 -26.38 -16.56 -5.69
C VAL A 272 -24.89 -16.46 -5.98
N ASN A 273 -24.24 -17.61 -6.19
CA ASN A 273 -22.78 -17.71 -6.29
C ASN A 273 -22.33 -18.17 -7.67
N LEU A 274 -21.33 -17.48 -8.21
CA LEU A 274 -20.48 -17.91 -9.33
C LEU A 274 -19.28 -18.65 -8.75
N ASP A 275 -19.12 -19.95 -9.03
CA ASP A 275 -18.03 -20.79 -8.56
C ASP A 275 -17.13 -21.20 -9.74
N ALA A 276 -15.97 -20.54 -9.88
CA ALA A 276 -15.05 -20.79 -10.99
C ALA A 276 -14.34 -22.14 -10.88
N GLU A 277 -14.01 -22.57 -9.64
CA GLU A 277 -13.37 -23.86 -9.38
C GLU A 277 -14.28 -25.01 -9.86
N LYS A 278 -15.58 -24.93 -9.54
CA LYS A 278 -16.56 -25.96 -9.93
C LYS A 278 -17.25 -25.70 -11.27
N ASN A 279 -17.01 -24.55 -11.90
CA ASN A 279 -17.71 -24.10 -13.10
C ASN A 279 -19.24 -24.17 -12.93
N LEU A 280 -19.75 -23.54 -11.87
CA LEU A 280 -21.14 -23.66 -11.44
C LEU A 280 -21.73 -22.31 -11.05
N LEU A 281 -22.96 -22.04 -11.50
CA LEU A 281 -23.82 -21.01 -10.92
C LEU A 281 -24.81 -21.70 -9.96
N THR A 282 -24.94 -21.19 -8.74
CA THR A 282 -25.83 -21.76 -7.71
C THR A 282 -26.73 -20.70 -7.09
N LEU A 283 -27.97 -21.09 -6.78
CA LEU A 283 -28.82 -20.44 -5.78
C LEU A 283 -28.84 -21.34 -4.54
N ASN A 284 -28.43 -20.82 -3.40
CA ASN A 284 -28.35 -21.57 -2.15
C ASN A 284 -29.21 -20.93 -1.05
N LYS A 285 -29.65 -21.78 -0.11
CA LYS A 285 -30.23 -21.40 1.17
C LYS A 285 -29.17 -21.63 2.25
N VAL A 286 -28.89 -20.61 3.04
CA VAL A 286 -28.10 -20.70 4.27
C VAL A 286 -29.09 -20.80 5.42
N GLU A 287 -29.05 -21.87 6.20
CA GLU A 287 -29.92 -22.08 7.36
C GLU A 287 -29.08 -22.50 8.55
N LYS A 288 -29.08 -21.70 9.61
CA LYS A 288 -28.21 -21.86 10.79
C LYS A 288 -26.73 -22.04 10.42
N GLY A 289 -26.27 -21.26 9.42
CA GLY A 289 -24.90 -21.29 8.90
C GLY A 289 -24.59 -22.44 7.93
N SER A 290 -25.52 -23.39 7.73
CA SER A 290 -25.34 -24.50 6.79
C SER A 290 -25.85 -24.12 5.39
N VAL A 291 -25.00 -24.29 4.37
CA VAL A 291 -25.33 -23.95 2.98
C VAL A 291 -25.94 -25.16 2.25
N MET A 292 -27.13 -24.99 1.69
CA MET A 292 -27.85 -25.99 0.91
C MET A 292 -28.19 -25.44 -0.49
N THR A 293 -27.90 -26.19 -1.55
CA THR A 293 -28.26 -25.77 -2.91
C THR A 293 -29.76 -25.91 -3.15
N VAL A 294 -30.41 -24.82 -3.55
CA VAL A 294 -31.81 -24.81 -4.01
C VAL A 294 -31.87 -25.25 -5.48
N VAL A 295 -31.04 -24.61 -6.32
CA VAL A 295 -30.89 -24.96 -7.74
C VAL A 295 -29.50 -24.57 -8.24
N SER A 296 -28.97 -25.31 -9.21
CA SER A 296 -27.66 -25.03 -9.81
C SER A 296 -27.64 -25.28 -11.31
N LYS A 297 -26.66 -24.69 -12.01
CA LYS A 297 -26.44 -24.87 -13.44
C LYS A 297 -24.94 -24.87 -13.78
N PRO A 298 -24.42 -25.91 -14.45
CA PRO A 298 -23.05 -25.92 -14.95
C PRO A 298 -22.82 -24.83 -16.01
N MET A 299 -21.71 -24.10 -15.88
CA MET A 299 -21.25 -23.13 -16.87
C MET A 299 -19.77 -22.82 -16.71
N ARG A 300 -19.07 -22.61 -17.82
CA ARG A 300 -17.69 -22.17 -17.78
C ARG A 300 -17.60 -20.74 -17.27
N LEU A 301 -16.73 -20.51 -16.28
CA LEU A 301 -16.41 -19.21 -15.72
C LEU A 301 -14.90 -18.99 -15.83
N ASP A 302 -14.49 -17.83 -16.32
CA ASP A 302 -13.08 -17.45 -16.45
C ASP A 302 -12.72 -16.44 -15.34
N THR A 303 -11.63 -16.69 -14.63
CA THR A 303 -11.08 -15.74 -13.65
C THR A 303 -10.58 -14.49 -14.38
N SER A 304 -10.70 -13.32 -13.74
CA SER A 304 -10.44 -11.98 -14.31
C SER A 304 -11.48 -11.48 -15.31
N GLN A 305 -12.61 -12.17 -15.48
CA GLN A 305 -13.78 -11.66 -16.22
C GLN A 305 -14.84 -11.11 -15.25
N ALA A 306 -15.40 -9.94 -15.56
CA ALA A 306 -16.56 -9.39 -14.87
C ALA A 306 -17.88 -10.04 -15.36
N TYR A 307 -18.74 -10.41 -14.42
CA TYR A 307 -20.07 -10.96 -14.66
C TYR A 307 -21.14 -10.11 -14.00
N ARG A 308 -22.13 -9.64 -14.76
CA ARG A 308 -23.29 -8.94 -14.20
C ARG A 308 -24.34 -9.94 -13.74
N VAL A 309 -24.51 -10.06 -12.42
CA VAL A 309 -25.50 -10.95 -11.79
C VAL A 309 -26.69 -10.11 -11.35
N LYS A 310 -27.90 -10.56 -11.69
CA LYS A 310 -29.16 -9.94 -11.26
C LYS A 310 -30.09 -11.00 -10.67
N VAL A 311 -30.62 -10.72 -9.49
CA VAL A 311 -31.65 -11.49 -8.79
C VAL A 311 -32.97 -10.71 -8.83
N GLU A 312 -34.03 -11.33 -9.33
CA GLU A 312 -35.40 -10.82 -9.22
C GLU A 312 -36.15 -11.72 -8.24
N ALA A 313 -36.53 -11.18 -7.08
CA ALA A 313 -37.26 -11.87 -6.03
C ALA A 313 -38.68 -11.35 -5.94
N ASN A 314 -39.67 -12.22 -6.17
CA ASN A 314 -41.08 -11.91 -6.02
C ASN A 314 -41.72 -12.96 -5.11
N SER A 315 -42.09 -12.56 -3.89
CA SER A 315 -42.57 -13.49 -2.84
C SER A 315 -41.59 -14.67 -2.68
N HIS A 316 -42.01 -15.92 -2.87
CA HIS A 316 -41.16 -17.10 -2.72
C HIS A 316 -40.43 -17.51 -4.00
N HIS A 317 -40.50 -16.73 -5.09
CA HIS A 317 -39.93 -17.07 -6.39
C HIS A 317 -38.73 -16.18 -6.75
N PHE A 318 -37.67 -16.81 -7.27
CA PHE A 318 -36.41 -16.15 -7.61
C PHE A 318 -36.02 -16.42 -9.06
N LYS A 319 -35.72 -15.37 -9.84
CA LYS A 319 -35.13 -15.46 -11.18
C LYS A 319 -33.73 -14.87 -11.16
N ILE A 320 -32.78 -15.58 -11.76
CA ILE A 320 -31.37 -15.17 -11.79
C ILE A 320 -30.96 -14.97 -13.25
N LEU A 321 -30.48 -13.77 -13.55
CA LEU A 321 -29.94 -13.38 -14.84
C LEU A 321 -28.43 -13.18 -14.74
N LEU A 322 -27.71 -13.64 -15.77
CA LEU A 322 -26.27 -13.40 -15.93
C LEU A 322 -26.06 -12.67 -17.26
N ASN A 323 -25.38 -11.52 -17.23
CA ASN A 323 -25.15 -10.66 -18.39
C ASN A 323 -26.45 -10.37 -19.18
N GLY A 324 -27.55 -10.15 -18.45
CA GLY A 324 -28.88 -9.85 -19.01
C GLY A 324 -29.69 -11.04 -19.51
N LYS A 325 -29.17 -12.27 -19.45
CA LYS A 325 -29.90 -13.48 -19.87
C LYS A 325 -30.35 -14.29 -18.65
N GLN A 326 -31.61 -14.70 -18.58
CA GLN A 326 -32.07 -15.61 -17.53
C GLN A 326 -31.34 -16.96 -17.61
N VAL A 327 -30.77 -17.39 -16.49
CA VAL A 327 -29.94 -18.60 -16.40
C VAL A 327 -30.53 -19.62 -15.44
N LEU A 328 -31.08 -19.19 -14.32
CA LEU A 328 -31.65 -20.01 -13.24
C LEU A 328 -33.00 -19.45 -12.76
N GLU A 329 -33.83 -20.33 -12.21
CA GLU A 329 -35.10 -20.00 -11.53
C GLU A 329 -35.30 -21.00 -10.38
N GLY A 330 -35.80 -20.53 -9.24
CA GLY A 330 -36.03 -21.35 -8.05
C GLY A 330 -37.14 -20.77 -7.17
N SER A 331 -37.57 -21.54 -6.17
CA SER A 331 -38.55 -21.08 -5.18
C SER A 331 -38.28 -21.69 -3.81
N ASP A 332 -38.36 -20.87 -2.77
CA ASP A 332 -38.21 -21.28 -1.36
C ASP A 332 -38.88 -20.22 -0.46
N ALA A 333 -39.51 -20.67 0.63
CA ALA A 333 -40.30 -19.83 1.54
C ALA A 333 -39.71 -19.69 2.95
N SER A 334 -38.45 -20.11 3.16
CA SER A 334 -37.81 -20.04 4.47
C SER A 334 -37.57 -18.60 4.94
N PHE A 335 -37.24 -17.66 4.04
CA PHE A 335 -36.98 -16.27 4.39
C PHE A 335 -37.77 -15.32 3.48
N GLU A 336 -38.61 -14.48 4.07
CA GLU A 336 -39.49 -13.56 3.33
C GLU A 336 -38.89 -12.17 3.17
N ASN A 337 -38.11 -11.68 4.14
CA ASN A 337 -37.46 -10.36 4.16
C ASN A 337 -36.08 -10.45 4.83
N GLY A 338 -35.19 -9.51 4.56
CA GLY A 338 -33.90 -9.38 5.23
C GLY A 338 -32.91 -8.53 4.44
N GLN A 339 -31.68 -8.45 4.93
CA GLN A 339 -30.62 -7.59 4.39
C GLN A 339 -30.07 -8.09 3.05
N PHE A 340 -29.61 -7.15 2.24
CA PHE A 340 -28.76 -7.42 1.09
C PHE A 340 -27.30 -7.53 1.51
N GLY A 341 -26.51 -8.27 0.73
CA GLY A 341 -25.10 -8.47 1.05
C GLY A 341 -24.32 -9.09 -0.09
N LEU A 342 -23.07 -9.42 0.21
CA LEU A 342 -22.11 -10.04 -0.70
C LEU A 342 -21.46 -11.23 0.00
N THR A 343 -21.03 -12.22 -0.79
CA THR A 343 -20.34 -13.38 -0.27
C THR A 343 -19.19 -13.83 -1.17
N ALA A 344 -18.13 -14.34 -0.55
CA ALA A 344 -17.03 -15.00 -1.25
C ALA A 344 -16.60 -16.28 -0.52
N TRP A 345 -16.20 -17.30 -1.26
CA TRP A 345 -15.71 -18.57 -0.72
C TRP A 345 -14.42 -18.98 -1.41
N ASN A 346 -13.36 -19.22 -0.63
CA ASN A 346 -12.06 -19.68 -1.13
C ASN A 346 -11.49 -18.85 -2.32
N SER A 347 -11.87 -17.58 -2.45
CA SER A 347 -11.54 -16.73 -3.59
C SER A 347 -11.22 -15.30 -3.17
N THR A 348 -10.52 -14.58 -4.06
CA THR A 348 -10.61 -13.12 -4.11
C THR A 348 -11.73 -12.77 -5.09
N ALA A 349 -12.72 -12.01 -4.65
CA ALA A 349 -13.84 -11.58 -5.49
C ALA A 349 -14.06 -10.07 -5.35
N VAL A 350 -14.26 -9.39 -6.47
CA VAL A 350 -14.49 -7.94 -6.51
C VAL A 350 -15.91 -7.66 -6.96
N PHE A 351 -16.60 -6.77 -6.24
CA PHE A 351 -18.00 -6.43 -6.42
C PHE A 351 -18.13 -4.95 -6.75
N ARG A 352 -18.80 -4.63 -7.85
CA ARG A 352 -19.01 -3.26 -8.33
C ARG A 352 -20.45 -3.02 -8.73
N HIS A 353 -20.85 -1.75 -8.72
CA HIS A 353 -22.18 -1.30 -9.17
C HIS A 353 -23.33 -2.10 -8.55
N VAL A 354 -23.16 -2.50 -7.28
CA VAL A 354 -24.16 -3.27 -6.56
C VAL A 354 -25.30 -2.34 -6.21
N LYS A 355 -26.50 -2.66 -6.65
CA LYS A 355 -27.68 -1.84 -6.44
C LYS A 355 -28.92 -2.69 -6.32
N PHE A 356 -29.91 -2.11 -5.67
CA PHE A 356 -31.20 -2.76 -5.49
C PHE A 356 -32.36 -1.84 -5.89
N THR A 357 -33.52 -2.44 -6.08
CA THR A 357 -34.80 -1.75 -6.26
C THR A 357 -35.87 -2.62 -5.62
N ASN A 358 -36.49 -2.13 -4.56
CA ASN A 358 -37.61 -2.79 -3.90
C ASN A 358 -38.87 -2.68 -4.79
N GLN A 359 -39.65 -3.76 -4.82
CA GLN A 359 -40.90 -3.90 -5.58
C GLN A 359 -42.15 -3.90 -4.66
N SER A 360 -41.96 -4.06 -3.34
CA SER A 360 -42.92 -3.70 -2.28
C SER A 360 -42.20 -2.80 -1.27
N ASN A 361 -42.85 -1.77 -0.74
CA ASN A 361 -42.20 -0.77 0.13
C ASN A 361 -42.86 -0.65 1.50
N PHE A 362 -43.47 -1.70 2.06
CA PHE A 362 -43.92 -1.65 3.45
C PHE A 362 -42.70 -1.55 4.39
N ILE A 363 -42.35 -0.33 4.77
CA ILE A 363 -41.21 -0.02 5.63
C ILE A 363 -41.65 -0.21 7.08
N THR A 364 -41.00 -1.16 7.76
CA THR A 364 -41.26 -1.47 9.17
C THR A 364 -40.02 -2.11 9.78
N ASN A 365 -39.78 -1.87 11.07
CA ASN A 365 -38.83 -2.65 11.88
C ASN A 365 -39.46 -3.86 12.58
N LEU A 366 -40.74 -4.15 12.31
CA LEU A 366 -41.50 -5.27 12.85
C LEU A 366 -41.62 -6.42 11.83
N SER A 367 -41.62 -7.67 12.31
CA SER A 367 -41.58 -8.87 11.46
C SER A 367 -42.82 -9.77 11.62
N ASN A 368 -42.93 -10.77 10.73
CA ASN A 368 -43.92 -11.87 10.80
C ASN A 368 -45.39 -11.43 10.91
N TRP A 369 -45.79 -10.47 10.07
CA TRP A 369 -47.15 -9.94 10.03
C TRP A 369 -48.16 -11.00 9.57
N LYS A 370 -49.15 -11.32 10.41
CA LYS A 370 -50.19 -12.34 10.18
C LYS A 370 -51.59 -11.72 10.20
N PRO A 371 -52.35 -11.83 9.09
CA PRO A 371 -53.76 -11.40 9.07
C PRO A 371 -54.60 -12.22 10.04
N VAL A 372 -55.38 -11.55 10.90
CA VAL A 372 -56.39 -12.17 11.76
C VAL A 372 -57.76 -12.06 11.09
N THR A 373 -58.11 -10.85 10.62
CA THR A 373 -59.33 -10.57 9.83
C THR A 373 -59.08 -9.46 8.81
N GLY A 374 -59.97 -9.31 7.82
CA GLY A 374 -59.82 -8.33 6.74
C GLY A 374 -58.85 -8.79 5.64
N THR A 375 -58.66 -7.94 4.63
CA THR A 375 -57.70 -8.19 3.54
C THR A 375 -56.49 -7.27 3.70
N TRP A 376 -55.29 -7.84 3.66
CA TRP A 376 -54.04 -7.11 3.84
C TRP A 376 -53.09 -7.42 2.70
N ASN A 377 -52.64 -6.39 1.98
CA ASN A 377 -51.74 -6.54 0.84
C ASN A 377 -50.57 -5.55 0.94
N ASP A 378 -49.36 -6.03 0.67
CA ASP A 378 -48.19 -5.17 0.51
C ASP A 378 -48.14 -4.58 -0.90
N THR A 379 -47.96 -3.27 -0.97
CA THR A 379 -47.84 -2.52 -2.24
C THR A 379 -46.54 -1.71 -2.28
N ILE A 380 -46.30 -1.02 -3.40
CA ILE A 380 -45.20 -0.05 -3.52
C ILE A 380 -45.50 1.28 -2.86
N ASP A 381 -46.63 1.46 -2.17
CA ASP A 381 -46.88 2.65 -1.35
C ASP A 381 -47.01 2.37 0.16
N GLY A 382 -46.99 1.09 0.56
CA GLY A 382 -47.13 0.63 1.94
C GLY A 382 -48.04 -0.59 2.04
N LYS A 383 -48.38 -1.00 3.26
CA LYS A 383 -49.33 -2.08 3.52
C LYS A 383 -50.75 -1.52 3.49
N ILE A 384 -51.61 -2.09 2.64
CA ILE A 384 -53.02 -1.70 2.54
C ILE A 384 -53.87 -2.71 3.31
N GLY A 385 -54.55 -2.24 4.35
CA GLY A 385 -55.60 -2.97 5.05
C GLY A 385 -56.97 -2.54 4.56
N LYS A 386 -57.86 -3.49 4.26
CA LYS A 386 -59.25 -3.22 3.85
C LYS A 386 -60.23 -4.16 4.56
N SER A 387 -61.30 -3.59 5.13
CA SER A 387 -62.38 -4.36 5.76
C SER A 387 -63.70 -3.58 5.84
N ASP A 388 -64.83 -4.26 5.66
CA ASP A 388 -66.19 -3.70 5.82
C ASP A 388 -66.66 -3.70 7.29
N SER A 389 -65.87 -4.29 8.19
CA SER A 389 -66.00 -4.30 9.66
C SER A 389 -64.60 -4.22 10.28
N ASP A 390 -64.39 -4.65 11.52
CA ASP A 390 -63.05 -4.72 12.11
C ASP A 390 -62.12 -5.71 11.38
N GLY A 391 -61.03 -5.19 10.83
CA GLY A 391 -59.92 -5.92 10.21
C GLY A 391 -58.64 -5.76 11.02
N TYR A 392 -57.94 -6.86 11.32
CA TYR A 392 -56.72 -6.87 12.14
C TYR A 392 -55.58 -7.63 11.46
N ILE A 393 -54.36 -7.12 11.59
CA ILE A 393 -53.10 -7.83 11.28
C ILE A 393 -52.12 -7.65 12.44
N MET A 394 -51.45 -8.73 12.83
CA MET A 394 -50.57 -8.76 14.00
C MET A 394 -49.13 -9.06 13.61
N SER A 395 -48.17 -8.31 14.17
CA SER A 395 -46.77 -8.71 14.22
C SER A 395 -46.52 -9.65 15.40
N GLU A 396 -45.49 -10.50 15.31
CA GLU A 396 -45.07 -11.36 16.42
C GLU A 396 -44.21 -10.64 17.47
N GLU A 397 -43.82 -9.39 17.21
CA GLU A 397 -43.01 -8.58 18.13
C GLU A 397 -43.83 -8.10 19.33
N GLN A 398 -43.21 -8.07 20.52
CA GLN A 398 -43.85 -7.65 21.77
C GLN A 398 -43.15 -6.44 22.39
N GLY A 399 -43.91 -5.58 23.07
CA GLY A 399 -43.38 -4.46 23.84
C GLY A 399 -44.23 -4.11 25.05
N ASP A 400 -43.58 -3.48 26.04
CA ASP A 400 -44.17 -2.97 27.27
C ASP A 400 -44.19 -1.43 27.26
N GLN A 401 -43.03 -0.79 27.28
CA GLN A 401 -42.89 0.66 27.13
C GLN A 401 -42.27 1.00 25.77
N PHE A 402 -42.96 1.82 24.99
CA PHE A 402 -42.58 2.09 23.60
C PHE A 402 -43.18 3.38 23.05
N ILE A 403 -42.61 3.82 21.94
CA ILE A 403 -43.25 4.67 20.95
C ILE A 403 -43.61 3.77 19.77
N TYR A 404 -44.89 3.71 19.40
CA TYR A 404 -45.36 2.98 18.23
C TYR A 404 -45.99 3.96 17.25
N GLU A 405 -45.47 4.02 16.04
CA GLU A 405 -45.86 5.02 15.05
C GLU A 405 -46.12 4.44 13.66
N SER A 406 -46.98 5.11 12.89
CA SER A 406 -47.19 4.84 11.48
C SER A 406 -47.71 6.08 10.76
N ASN A 407 -47.31 6.20 9.49
CA ASN A 407 -47.93 7.08 8.52
C ASN A 407 -49.15 6.41 7.89
N MET A 408 -50.33 7.03 8.02
CA MET A 408 -51.60 6.53 7.53
C MET A 408 -52.16 7.39 6.38
N THR A 409 -52.73 6.74 5.37
CA THR A 409 -53.47 7.41 4.29
C THR A 409 -54.77 6.66 3.99
N PHE A 410 -55.89 7.36 4.03
CA PHE A 410 -57.22 6.79 3.75
C PHE A 410 -57.43 6.72 2.22
N LEU A 411 -57.86 5.56 1.72
CA LEU A 411 -57.91 5.27 0.28
C LEU A 411 -59.32 5.16 -0.30
N ASP A 412 -60.35 5.06 0.53
CA ASP A 412 -61.75 4.97 0.07
C ASP A 412 -62.56 6.21 0.44
N GLU A 413 -63.71 6.41 -0.21
CA GLU A 413 -64.61 7.56 0.00
C GLU A 413 -65.44 7.48 1.29
N ASN A 414 -65.53 6.29 1.89
CA ASN A 414 -66.28 6.09 3.14
C ASN A 414 -65.48 6.53 4.37
N HIS A 415 -64.15 6.58 4.24
CA HIS A 415 -63.21 7.16 5.19
C HIS A 415 -63.37 6.64 6.64
N GLY A 416 -63.67 5.34 6.85
CA GLY A 416 -63.82 4.77 8.20
C GLY A 416 -62.55 4.88 9.06
N SER A 417 -62.33 4.02 10.05
CA SER A 417 -61.17 4.19 10.94
C SER A 417 -59.93 3.42 10.50
N GLY A 418 -58.75 4.04 10.68
CA GLY A 418 -57.44 3.40 10.69
C GLY A 418 -56.80 3.54 12.08
N ALA A 419 -56.06 2.53 12.53
CA ALA A 419 -55.56 2.53 13.89
C ALA A 419 -54.28 1.70 14.10
N LEU A 420 -53.54 2.09 15.14
CA LEU A 420 -52.47 1.29 15.73
C LEU A 420 -53.05 0.44 16.85
N LEU A 421 -52.80 -0.86 16.81
CA LEU A 421 -53.13 -1.82 17.87
C LEU A 421 -51.85 -2.17 18.63
N PHE A 422 -51.87 -2.06 19.96
CA PHE A 422 -50.67 -2.24 20.78
C PHE A 422 -50.99 -2.87 22.13
N ARG A 423 -49.97 -3.49 22.73
CA ARG A 423 -50.10 -4.36 23.92
C ARG A 423 -51.22 -5.40 23.75
N ALA A 424 -51.38 -5.95 22.55
CA ALA A 424 -52.47 -6.82 22.18
C ALA A 424 -52.13 -8.32 22.27
N ASP A 425 -53.14 -9.19 22.27
CA ASP A 425 -52.96 -10.62 22.06
C ASP A 425 -53.00 -11.01 20.57
N ALA A 426 -52.56 -12.22 20.23
CA ALA A 426 -52.38 -12.66 18.85
C ALA A 426 -53.71 -12.74 18.08
N GLU A 427 -54.82 -12.92 18.79
CA GLU A 427 -56.18 -12.95 18.24
C GLU A 427 -56.85 -11.58 18.19
N ALA A 428 -56.17 -10.50 18.61
CA ALA A 428 -56.71 -9.14 18.69
C ALA A 428 -58.05 -9.07 19.45
N LYS A 429 -58.15 -9.76 20.59
CA LYS A 429 -59.30 -9.72 21.52
C LYS A 429 -59.02 -8.90 22.77
N ASN A 430 -57.74 -8.69 23.09
CA ASN A 430 -57.29 -7.88 24.21
C ASN A 430 -56.21 -6.92 23.72
N GLY A 431 -56.16 -5.69 24.24
CA GLY A 431 -55.15 -4.70 23.91
C GLY A 431 -55.70 -3.28 23.90
N TYR A 432 -54.94 -2.35 23.32
CA TYR A 432 -55.36 -0.96 23.11
C TYR A 432 -55.29 -0.55 21.65
N ILE A 433 -56.21 0.30 21.24
CA ILE A 433 -56.33 0.82 19.87
C ILE A 433 -56.22 2.34 19.93
N ALA A 434 -55.26 2.90 19.21
CA ALA A 434 -55.19 4.34 18.92
C ALA A 434 -55.76 4.58 17.52
N SER A 435 -56.99 5.07 17.49
CA SER A 435 -57.83 5.13 16.30
C SER A 435 -58.01 6.56 15.79
N VAL A 436 -57.85 6.72 14.48
CA VAL A 436 -58.25 7.90 13.71
C VAL A 436 -59.45 7.51 12.86
N ASP A 437 -60.64 8.03 13.17
CA ASP A 437 -61.89 7.77 12.44
C ASP A 437 -62.27 9.02 11.64
N ALA A 438 -61.88 9.03 10.36
CA ALA A 438 -62.10 10.15 9.47
C ALA A 438 -63.57 10.34 9.07
N SER A 439 -64.41 9.30 9.20
CA SER A 439 -65.85 9.38 8.91
C SER A 439 -66.62 10.17 9.97
N LYS A 440 -66.05 10.27 11.18
CA LYS A 440 -66.64 10.97 12.32
C LYS A 440 -65.84 12.20 12.75
N ASP A 441 -64.69 12.48 12.13
CA ASP A 441 -63.71 13.48 12.60
C ASP A 441 -63.35 13.27 14.09
N THR A 442 -63.12 12.00 14.49
CA THR A 442 -62.80 11.63 15.88
C THR A 442 -61.46 10.91 15.99
N ILE A 443 -60.69 11.26 17.01
CA ILE A 443 -59.47 10.53 17.42
C ILE A 443 -59.74 9.90 18.78
N LYS A 444 -59.38 8.61 18.95
CA LYS A 444 -59.73 7.82 20.14
C LYS A 444 -58.57 6.96 20.64
N LEU A 445 -58.45 6.87 21.97
CA LEU A 445 -57.79 5.76 22.64
C LEU A 445 -58.86 4.80 23.16
N VAL A 446 -58.80 3.54 22.74
CA VAL A 446 -59.80 2.52 23.05
C VAL A 446 -59.12 1.33 23.72
N LYS A 447 -59.72 0.84 24.81
CA LYS A 447 -59.37 -0.45 25.40
C LYS A 447 -60.23 -1.55 24.80
N LEU A 448 -59.58 -2.59 24.29
CA LEU A 448 -60.23 -3.82 23.84
C LEU A 448 -60.04 -4.89 24.94
N GLN A 449 -61.13 -5.37 25.52
CA GLN A 449 -61.08 -6.41 26.54
C GLN A 449 -62.12 -7.49 26.23
N ASN A 450 -61.67 -8.72 26.00
CA ASN A 450 -62.50 -9.84 25.55
C ASN A 450 -63.35 -9.52 24.29
N GLY A 451 -62.79 -8.73 23.35
CA GLY A 451 -63.46 -8.28 22.15
C GLY A 451 -64.45 -7.12 22.34
N ILE A 452 -64.55 -6.56 23.56
CA ILE A 452 -65.41 -5.42 23.87
C ILE A 452 -64.58 -4.14 23.88
N SER A 453 -64.97 -3.15 23.07
CA SER A 453 -64.30 -1.85 22.97
C SER A 453 -64.85 -0.84 23.99
N THR A 454 -63.96 -0.22 24.78
CA THR A 454 -64.26 0.86 25.73
C THR A 454 -63.41 2.08 25.42
N VAL A 455 -64.02 3.23 25.15
CA VAL A 455 -63.29 4.49 24.89
C VAL A 455 -62.68 4.99 26.20
N LEU A 456 -61.36 5.19 26.21
CA LEU A 456 -60.61 5.74 27.34
C LEU A 456 -60.45 7.26 27.24
N ALA A 457 -60.20 7.76 26.03
CA ALA A 457 -60.10 9.19 25.73
C ALA A 457 -60.54 9.44 24.28
N GLU A 458 -61.16 10.59 24.01
CA GLU A 458 -61.67 10.99 22.69
C GLU A 458 -61.59 12.52 22.52
N THR A 459 -61.29 12.95 21.30
CA THR A 459 -61.43 14.34 20.87
C THR A 459 -61.98 14.41 19.44
N ASN A 460 -62.58 15.55 19.09
CA ASN A 460 -63.04 15.84 17.75
C ASN A 460 -61.99 16.71 17.04
N GLU A 461 -61.47 16.22 15.93
CA GLU A 461 -60.49 16.92 15.11
C GLU A 461 -60.76 16.61 13.64
N LYS A 462 -60.76 17.65 12.81
CA LYS A 462 -61.04 17.49 11.39
C LYS A 462 -59.90 16.73 10.72
N ILE A 463 -60.20 15.58 10.11
CA ILE A 463 -59.19 14.74 9.45
C ILE A 463 -59.17 15.05 7.95
N ASP A 464 -58.01 15.47 7.44
CA ASP A 464 -57.83 15.78 6.02
C ASP A 464 -57.42 14.52 5.26
N THR A 465 -58.41 13.74 4.82
CA THR A 465 -58.20 12.46 4.12
C THR A 465 -57.44 12.59 2.79
N SER A 466 -57.19 13.80 2.30
CA SER A 466 -56.32 14.04 1.14
C SER A 466 -54.82 14.02 1.47
N LYS A 467 -54.46 13.95 2.75
CA LYS A 467 -53.08 13.96 3.23
C LYS A 467 -52.76 12.68 4.00
N LEU A 468 -51.46 12.46 4.15
CA LEU A 468 -50.91 11.47 5.06
C LEU A 468 -50.94 12.03 6.48
N HIS A 469 -51.35 11.21 7.44
CA HIS A 469 -51.36 11.53 8.87
C HIS A 469 -50.38 10.63 9.62
N GLN A 470 -49.49 11.21 10.42
CA GLN A 470 -48.64 10.44 11.31
C GLN A 470 -49.39 10.17 12.61
N VAL A 471 -49.57 8.90 12.95
CA VAL A 471 -50.17 8.46 14.21
C VAL A 471 -49.08 7.89 15.09
N LYS A 472 -48.93 8.42 16.31
CA LYS A 472 -47.87 8.04 17.25
C LYS A 472 -48.43 7.82 18.64
N VAL A 473 -48.18 6.64 19.20
CA VAL A 473 -48.54 6.28 20.57
C VAL A 473 -47.29 6.14 21.41
N THR A 474 -47.21 6.88 22.50
CA THR A 474 -46.22 6.65 23.57
C THR A 474 -46.90 5.93 24.72
N ALA A 475 -46.46 4.71 25.02
CA ALA A 475 -46.93 3.94 26.16
C ALA A 475 -45.84 3.90 27.24
N SER A 476 -46.08 4.57 28.37
CA SER A 476 -45.17 4.61 29.52
C SER A 476 -45.90 4.19 30.79
N GLY A 477 -45.52 3.04 31.35
CA GLY A 477 -46.24 2.46 32.49
C GLY A 477 -47.74 2.30 32.19
N ASN A 478 -48.59 3.03 32.92
CA ASN A 478 -50.03 3.07 32.74
C ASN A 478 -50.53 4.26 31.90
N GLU A 479 -49.65 5.13 31.44
CA GLU A 479 -49.96 6.33 30.66
C GLU A 479 -49.79 6.05 29.16
N LEU A 480 -50.81 6.44 28.40
CA LEU A 480 -50.93 6.23 26.96
C LEU A 480 -51.16 7.59 26.29
N ASP A 481 -50.12 8.12 25.66
CA ASP A 481 -50.16 9.41 24.98
C ASP A 481 -50.26 9.21 23.46
N LEU A 482 -51.26 9.84 22.85
CA LEU A 482 -51.50 9.80 21.41
C LEU A 482 -51.20 11.17 20.81
N HIS A 483 -50.35 11.16 19.79
CA HIS A 483 -49.99 12.30 18.98
C HIS A 483 -50.40 12.07 17.52
N ILE A 484 -50.96 13.10 16.89
CA ILE A 484 -51.27 13.13 15.46
C ILE A 484 -50.48 14.27 14.81
N ASP A 485 -49.77 13.95 13.73
CA ASP A 485 -48.94 14.90 12.97
C ASP A 485 -47.95 15.66 13.88
N ASP A 486 -47.27 14.92 14.77
CA ASP A 486 -46.36 15.40 15.83
C ASP A 486 -46.98 16.32 16.89
N ASN A 487 -48.29 16.57 16.85
CA ASN A 487 -48.99 17.33 17.88
C ASN A 487 -49.55 16.40 18.95
N PHE A 488 -49.37 16.75 20.22
CA PHE A 488 -50.04 16.05 21.32
C PHE A 488 -51.56 16.21 21.17
N THR A 489 -52.27 15.08 21.17
CA THR A 489 -53.72 15.04 20.91
C THR A 489 -54.51 14.59 22.14
N LEU A 490 -54.16 13.43 22.71
CA LEU A 490 -54.90 12.78 23.80
C LEU A 490 -53.96 12.05 24.75
N THR A 491 -54.39 11.90 26.00
CA THR A 491 -53.76 11.01 26.98
C THR A 491 -54.83 10.18 27.70
N ALA A 492 -54.48 8.95 28.07
CA ALA A 492 -55.29 8.10 28.93
C ALA A 492 -54.42 7.38 29.97
N LYS A 493 -54.99 7.08 31.14
CA LYS A 493 -54.33 6.23 32.15
C LYS A 493 -55.11 4.94 32.35
N ASP A 494 -54.50 3.80 32.06
CA ASP A 494 -55.10 2.47 32.21
C ASP A 494 -54.03 1.39 32.44
N GLU A 495 -54.26 0.53 33.44
CA GLU A 495 -53.29 -0.50 33.89
C GLU A 495 -53.62 -1.92 33.39
N THR A 496 -54.65 -2.07 32.55
CA THR A 496 -55.19 -3.40 32.19
C THR A 496 -54.17 -4.25 31.43
N PHE A 497 -53.43 -3.66 30.50
CA PHE A 497 -52.40 -4.35 29.71
C PHE A 497 -51.07 -3.61 29.83
N SER A 498 -50.06 -4.26 30.42
CA SER A 498 -48.72 -3.69 30.60
C SER A 498 -47.72 -4.09 29.51
N LYS A 499 -48.03 -5.15 28.73
CA LYS A 499 -47.21 -5.68 27.64
C LYS A 499 -48.09 -6.44 26.63
N GLY A 500 -47.69 -6.48 25.37
CA GLY A 500 -48.29 -7.36 24.36
C GLY A 500 -47.74 -7.12 22.95
N LEU A 501 -48.40 -7.68 21.95
CA LEU A 501 -48.06 -7.59 20.53
C LEU A 501 -48.46 -6.26 19.91
N PHE A 502 -47.88 -5.97 18.74
CA PHE A 502 -48.23 -4.84 17.89
C PHE A 502 -49.06 -5.29 16.68
N GLY A 503 -49.96 -4.44 16.23
CA GLY A 503 -50.80 -4.71 15.08
C GLY A 503 -51.35 -3.43 14.44
N LEU A 504 -52.01 -3.62 13.31
CA LEU A 504 -52.73 -2.55 12.61
C LEU A 504 -54.21 -2.93 12.55
N HIS A 505 -55.06 -1.92 12.60
CA HIS A 505 -56.51 -2.10 12.57
C HIS A 505 -57.16 -1.15 11.55
N VAL A 506 -58.15 -1.66 10.84
CA VAL A 506 -59.06 -0.88 9.99
C VAL A 506 -60.50 -1.26 10.30
N ASN A 507 -61.43 -0.30 10.25
CA ASN A 507 -62.86 -0.58 10.39
C ASN A 507 -63.66 0.23 9.37
N GLN A 508 -64.47 -0.45 8.57
CA GLN A 508 -65.27 0.16 7.49
C GLN A 508 -64.42 1.08 6.59
N SER A 509 -63.19 0.67 6.32
CA SER A 509 -62.16 1.51 5.70
C SER A 509 -61.13 0.71 4.92
N SER A 510 -60.46 1.42 4.01
CA SER A 510 -59.27 1.02 3.30
C SER A 510 -58.16 2.01 3.64
N VAL A 511 -57.18 1.58 4.41
CA VAL A 511 -56.09 2.44 4.90
C VAL A 511 -54.76 1.87 4.46
N ARG A 512 -53.89 2.76 3.98
CA ARG A 512 -52.49 2.49 3.70
C ARG A 512 -51.66 2.86 4.92
N PHE A 513 -50.81 1.94 5.36
CA PHE A 513 -49.87 2.12 6.44
C PHE A 513 -48.45 2.08 5.89
N GLN A 514 -47.65 3.06 6.30
CA GLN A 514 -46.23 3.17 5.96
C GLN A 514 -45.44 3.58 7.21
N ASP A 515 -44.12 3.34 7.18
CA ASP A 515 -43.19 3.68 8.28
C ASP A 515 -43.68 3.16 9.64
N VAL A 516 -44.15 1.91 9.66
CA VAL A 516 -44.72 1.27 10.85
C VAL A 516 -43.58 0.84 11.75
N ASN A 517 -43.25 1.66 12.74
CA ASN A 517 -42.07 1.45 13.57
C ASN A 517 -42.41 1.44 15.05
N MET A 518 -41.74 0.56 15.77
CA MET A 518 -41.77 0.53 17.23
C MET A 518 -40.38 0.85 17.77
N THR A 519 -40.31 1.82 18.67
CA THR A 519 -39.10 2.18 19.42
C THR A 519 -39.34 1.91 20.88
N LYS A 520 -38.39 1.31 21.60
CA LYS A 520 -38.51 1.15 23.06
C LYS A 520 -38.41 2.51 23.77
N PHE A 521 -39.22 2.68 24.80
CA PHE A 521 -39.23 3.86 25.67
C PHE A 521 -38.39 3.57 26.92
N ILE A 522 -37.58 4.54 27.36
CA ILE A 522 -36.71 4.41 28.54
C ILE A 522 -37.05 5.55 29.51
N ASP A 523 -37.63 5.19 30.66
CA ASP A 523 -37.81 6.08 31.81
C ASP A 523 -36.90 5.59 32.94
N THR A 524 -35.97 6.45 33.38
CA THR A 524 -34.99 6.13 34.43
C THR A 524 -34.78 7.32 35.36
N ASP A 525 -34.92 7.06 36.65
CA ASP A 525 -34.55 7.97 37.75
C ASP A 525 -33.17 7.62 38.35
N GLU A 526 -32.48 6.62 37.79
CA GLU A 526 -31.20 6.15 38.30
C GLU A 526 -30.15 7.26 38.18
N GLN A 527 -29.49 7.57 39.30
CA GLN A 527 -28.44 8.60 39.36
C GLN A 527 -27.03 8.02 39.21
N GLU A 528 -26.90 6.70 39.11
CA GLU A 528 -25.62 6.04 38.92
C GLU A 528 -25.74 4.93 37.89
N ILE A 529 -24.60 4.55 37.31
CA ILE A 529 -24.51 3.36 36.47
C ILE A 529 -24.58 2.12 37.36
N LYS A 530 -25.47 1.19 37.03
CA LYS A 530 -25.55 -0.12 37.69
C LYS A 530 -24.25 -0.86 37.41
N ASN A 531 -23.63 -1.38 38.48
CA ASN A 531 -22.37 -2.12 38.39
C ASN A 531 -21.24 -1.35 37.69
N LYS A 532 -21.09 -0.07 38.05
CA LYS A 532 -20.11 0.85 37.44
C LYS A 532 -18.63 0.41 37.50
N SER A 533 -18.31 -0.55 38.37
CA SER A 533 -16.96 -1.11 38.55
C SER A 533 -16.93 -2.63 38.33
N PHE A 534 -17.95 -3.21 37.71
CA PHE A 534 -18.01 -4.65 37.37
C PHE A 534 -17.91 -5.64 38.56
N GLU A 535 -18.06 -5.18 39.79
CA GLU A 535 -17.87 -5.94 41.04
C GLU A 535 -18.86 -7.10 41.25
N THR A 536 -19.91 -7.20 40.43
CA THR A 536 -20.77 -8.41 40.40
C THR A 536 -20.07 -9.62 39.77
N GLY A 537 -18.92 -9.43 39.10
CA GLY A 537 -18.19 -10.47 38.38
C GLY A 537 -18.81 -10.82 37.02
N ASP A 538 -19.72 -9.98 36.53
CA ASP A 538 -20.37 -10.10 35.23
C ASP A 538 -20.77 -8.72 34.68
N LEU A 539 -21.41 -8.69 33.51
CA LEU A 539 -21.92 -7.48 32.87
C LEU A 539 -23.29 -7.03 33.39
N THR A 540 -23.72 -7.42 34.61
CA THR A 540 -24.99 -6.90 35.16
C THR A 540 -25.01 -5.38 35.08
N GLY A 541 -26.07 -4.78 34.55
CA GLY A 541 -26.13 -3.33 34.36
C GLY A 541 -25.41 -2.80 33.12
N TRP A 542 -24.82 -3.67 32.29
CA TRP A 542 -24.24 -3.36 30.98
C TRP A 542 -24.79 -4.33 29.92
N LYS A 543 -24.84 -3.90 28.66
CA LYS A 543 -25.42 -4.66 27.55
C LYS A 543 -24.50 -4.64 26.35
N THR A 544 -24.09 -5.82 25.90
CA THR A 544 -23.40 -5.99 24.62
C THR A 544 -24.39 -5.71 23.50
N ILE A 545 -24.06 -4.75 22.64
CA ILE A 545 -24.91 -4.32 21.53
C ILE A 545 -24.59 -5.11 20.27
N LYS A 546 -23.30 -5.27 19.97
CA LYS A 546 -22.80 -6.05 18.83
C LYS A 546 -21.41 -6.59 19.12
N GLY A 547 -21.04 -7.61 18.35
CA GLY A 547 -19.73 -8.23 18.39
C GLY A 547 -19.48 -9.12 19.62
N ASN A 548 -18.24 -9.57 19.77
CA ASN A 548 -17.78 -10.50 20.80
C ASN A 548 -16.74 -9.90 21.78
N ALA A 549 -16.27 -8.64 21.61
CA ALA A 549 -15.29 -8.00 22.51
C ALA A 549 -15.78 -7.72 23.93
N PHE A 550 -17.08 -7.79 24.19
CA PHE A 550 -17.64 -7.51 25.50
C PHE A 550 -18.66 -8.58 25.87
N THR A 551 -18.25 -9.52 26.70
CA THR A 551 -19.08 -10.61 27.22
C THR A 551 -18.76 -10.84 28.70
N ASN A 552 -19.50 -11.70 29.40
CA ASN A 552 -19.14 -12.07 30.76
C ASN A 552 -17.75 -12.71 30.87
N ASP A 553 -17.17 -13.24 29.78
CA ASP A 553 -15.79 -13.75 29.77
C ASP A 553 -14.72 -12.65 29.84
N HIS A 554 -15.10 -11.38 29.68
CA HIS A 554 -14.22 -10.21 29.76
C HIS A 554 -14.24 -9.53 31.14
N VAL A 555 -15.17 -9.92 32.02
CA VAL A 555 -15.15 -9.46 33.41
C VAL A 555 -14.30 -10.43 34.22
N THR A 556 -13.18 -9.95 34.75
CA THR A 556 -12.12 -10.77 35.34
C THR A 556 -11.69 -10.26 36.71
N ASP A 557 -11.20 -11.15 37.59
CA ASP A 557 -10.52 -10.78 38.84
C ASP A 557 -8.98 -10.87 38.74
N ALA A 558 -8.45 -10.93 37.52
CA ALA A 558 -7.01 -10.91 37.26
C ALA A 558 -6.38 -9.59 37.74
N THR A 559 -5.32 -9.66 38.54
CA THR A 559 -4.63 -8.45 39.04
C THR A 559 -3.48 -7.99 38.14
N ALA A 560 -3.09 -8.81 37.17
CA ALA A 560 -1.98 -8.57 36.25
C ALA A 560 -2.21 -9.21 34.88
N ASN A 561 -1.49 -8.70 33.88
CA ASN A 561 -1.35 -9.26 32.54
C ASN A 561 0.15 -9.45 32.19
N TRP A 562 0.44 -9.71 30.91
CA TRP A 562 1.81 -9.89 30.40
C TRP A 562 2.71 -8.64 30.50
N SER A 563 2.14 -7.45 30.67
CA SER A 563 2.83 -6.15 30.76
C SER A 563 2.97 -5.61 32.19
N GLY A 564 2.21 -6.14 33.16
CA GLY A 564 2.28 -5.72 34.57
C GLY A 564 0.94 -5.75 35.31
N LEU A 565 0.84 -5.02 36.42
CA LEU A 565 -0.40 -4.88 37.20
C LEU A 565 -1.41 -3.96 36.50
N PHE A 566 -2.70 -4.30 36.55
CA PHE A 566 -3.76 -3.46 35.98
C PHE A 566 -4.02 -2.18 36.78
N GLU A 567 -3.82 -2.19 38.11
CA GLU A 567 -4.25 -1.12 39.03
C GLU A 567 -5.77 -0.85 39.01
N GLN A 568 -6.57 -1.92 38.85
CA GLN A 568 -8.03 -1.86 38.95
C GLN A 568 -8.52 -1.39 40.33
N LYS A 569 -9.81 -1.05 40.43
CA LYS A 569 -10.48 -0.64 41.66
C LYS A 569 -11.57 -1.63 42.04
N GLY A 570 -11.22 -2.48 43.00
CA GLY A 570 -12.10 -3.52 43.49
C GLY A 570 -11.54 -4.89 43.13
N LYS A 571 -12.40 -5.90 43.10
CA LYS A 571 -12.02 -7.26 42.74
C LYS A 571 -12.10 -7.50 41.25
N TYR A 572 -13.14 -7.02 40.58
CA TYR A 572 -13.44 -7.33 39.19
C TYR A 572 -13.28 -6.09 38.30
N HIS A 573 -13.02 -6.29 37.02
CA HIS A 573 -12.97 -5.21 36.03
C HIS A 573 -13.20 -5.76 34.62
N LEU A 574 -13.48 -4.88 33.66
CA LEU A 574 -13.62 -5.26 32.25
C LEU A 574 -12.25 -5.24 31.56
N TRP A 575 -11.67 -6.43 31.39
CA TRP A 575 -10.49 -6.63 30.55
C TRP A 575 -10.95 -6.95 29.14
N GLY A 576 -10.70 -6.05 28.18
CA GLY A 576 -11.18 -6.20 26.79
C GLY A 576 -10.55 -7.36 26.02
N PHE A 577 -9.63 -8.11 26.64
CA PHE A 577 -9.03 -9.32 26.08
C PHE A 577 -9.60 -10.57 26.76
N SER A 578 -10.05 -11.54 25.96
CA SER A 578 -10.40 -12.88 26.43
C SER A 578 -10.05 -13.96 25.40
N ASP A 579 -9.24 -14.95 25.82
CA ASP A 579 -8.88 -16.11 24.98
C ASP A 579 -10.10 -16.94 24.53
N LYS A 580 -11.25 -16.75 25.17
CA LYS A 580 -12.51 -17.43 24.82
C LYS A 580 -13.29 -16.71 23.72
N GLN A 581 -12.89 -15.50 23.36
CA GLN A 581 -13.63 -14.59 22.47
C GLN A 581 -12.70 -13.98 21.42
N ASP A 582 -11.74 -14.76 20.90
CA ASP A 582 -10.77 -14.38 19.86
C ASP A 582 -9.69 -13.34 20.26
N GLY A 583 -9.50 -13.10 21.56
CA GLY A 583 -8.41 -12.26 22.08
C GLY A 583 -8.48 -10.83 21.52
N ASP A 584 -7.34 -10.31 21.04
CA ASP A 584 -7.27 -8.94 20.46
C ASP A 584 -7.97 -8.81 19.09
N ASN A 585 -8.61 -9.86 18.57
CA ASN A 585 -9.41 -9.76 17.34
C ASN A 585 -10.90 -9.63 17.64
N ALA A 586 -11.29 -9.71 18.92
CA ALA A 586 -12.65 -9.46 19.32
C ALA A 586 -13.01 -8.02 18.95
N THR A 587 -14.21 -7.81 18.39
CA THR A 587 -14.73 -6.46 18.18
C THR A 587 -16.11 -6.39 18.78
N GLY A 588 -16.56 -5.22 19.20
CA GLY A 588 -17.88 -5.05 19.75
C GLY A 588 -18.19 -3.66 20.26
N GLU A 589 -19.36 -3.57 20.87
CA GLU A 589 -19.87 -2.37 21.50
C GLU A 589 -20.64 -2.74 22.78
N LEU A 590 -20.36 -2.05 23.87
CA LEU A 590 -20.95 -2.27 25.19
C LEU A 590 -21.58 -0.99 25.69
N HIS A 591 -22.83 -1.07 26.13
CA HIS A 591 -23.56 0.06 26.70
C HIS A 591 -23.80 -0.14 28.20
N SER A 592 -23.67 0.91 29.00
CA SER A 592 -24.08 0.88 30.40
C SER A 592 -25.60 0.94 30.56
N SER A 593 -26.07 0.77 31.78
CA SER A 593 -27.41 1.20 32.17
C SER A 593 -27.52 2.71 32.01
N TYR A 594 -28.72 3.15 31.64
CA TYR A 594 -29.05 4.57 31.57
C TYR A 594 -29.03 5.20 32.96
N PHE A 595 -28.55 6.45 33.04
CA PHE A 595 -28.56 7.25 34.25
C PHE A 595 -28.90 8.71 33.91
N LYS A 596 -29.49 9.42 34.87
CA LYS A 596 -29.78 10.85 34.75
C LYS A 596 -28.63 11.67 35.31
N LEU A 597 -28.05 12.54 34.50
CA LEU A 597 -26.92 13.38 34.92
C LEU A 597 -27.42 14.55 35.77
N SER A 598 -26.79 14.80 36.92
CA SER A 598 -27.09 15.93 37.83
C SER A 598 -25.82 16.38 38.57
N GLY A 599 -25.97 17.12 39.67
CA GLY A 599 -24.83 17.59 40.47
C GLY A 599 -23.87 18.49 39.68
N SER A 600 -22.57 18.21 39.76
CA SER A 600 -21.53 18.98 39.04
C SER A 600 -21.39 18.62 37.56
N GLY A 601 -22.02 17.52 37.12
CA GLY A 601 -21.79 16.94 35.81
C GLY A 601 -20.41 16.28 35.64
N GLU A 602 -19.66 16.06 36.73
CA GLU A 602 -18.41 15.32 36.67
C GLU A 602 -18.66 13.82 36.49
N ILE A 603 -17.97 13.22 35.53
CA ILE A 603 -17.89 11.77 35.33
C ILE A 603 -16.42 11.40 35.29
N ASN A 604 -16.01 10.33 35.98
CA ASN A 604 -14.65 9.81 35.85
C ASN A 604 -14.64 8.30 35.69
N LEU A 605 -13.62 7.78 35.02
CA LEU A 605 -13.48 6.36 34.74
C LEU A 605 -12.01 5.96 34.66
N LEU A 606 -11.74 4.68 34.88
CA LEU A 606 -10.46 4.05 34.60
C LEU A 606 -10.49 3.41 33.22
N MET A 607 -9.49 3.72 32.40
CA MET A 607 -9.32 3.08 31.09
C MET A 607 -7.89 2.58 30.87
N GLY A 608 -7.77 1.46 30.16
CA GLY A 608 -6.52 0.87 29.68
C GLY A 608 -6.69 0.27 28.29
N GLY A 609 -5.70 -0.44 27.79
CA GLY A 609 -5.72 -1.09 26.47
C GLY A 609 -5.25 -0.18 25.32
N GLY A 610 -5.68 -0.49 24.10
CA GLY A 610 -5.22 0.18 22.87
C GLY A 610 -5.61 1.66 22.74
N ASN A 611 -4.78 2.42 22.02
CA ASN A 611 -4.99 3.85 21.77
C ASN A 611 -5.45 4.11 20.33
N ASP A 612 -6.77 4.16 20.11
CA ASP A 612 -7.33 4.50 18.80
C ASP A 612 -8.64 5.29 18.94
N PRO A 613 -8.61 6.63 18.79
CA PRO A 613 -9.81 7.46 18.94
C PRO A 613 -10.91 7.17 17.90
N THR A 614 -10.58 6.47 16.81
CA THR A 614 -11.54 6.12 15.76
C THR A 614 -12.26 4.83 16.09
N ASN A 615 -11.51 3.79 16.47
CA ASN A 615 -12.03 2.42 16.58
C ASN A 615 -12.04 1.85 18.00
N ARG A 616 -11.33 2.44 18.99
CA ARG A 616 -11.25 1.97 20.39
C ARG A 616 -11.43 3.12 21.37
N TYR A 617 -12.64 3.32 21.85
CA TYR A 617 -12.96 4.48 22.68
C TYR A 617 -14.10 4.19 23.65
N VAL A 618 -14.18 4.99 24.70
CA VAL A 618 -15.35 5.13 25.54
C VAL A 618 -15.98 6.49 25.27
N ALA A 619 -17.31 6.53 25.18
CA ALA A 619 -18.08 7.74 24.94
C ALA A 619 -19.20 7.91 25.98
N LEU A 620 -19.50 9.16 26.28
CA LEU A 620 -20.74 9.57 26.93
C LEU A 620 -21.78 9.85 25.85
N VAL A 621 -22.93 9.21 25.93
CA VAL A 621 -23.95 9.27 24.87
C VAL A 621 -25.27 9.76 25.43
N ARG A 622 -25.92 10.64 24.67
CA ARG A 622 -27.27 11.10 24.99
C ARG A 622 -28.30 10.06 24.55
N ALA A 623 -29.15 9.63 25.47
CA ALA A 623 -30.15 8.60 25.16
C ALA A 623 -31.25 9.09 24.19
N SER A 624 -31.46 10.41 24.05
CA SER A 624 -32.50 10.99 23.19
C SER A 624 -32.28 10.84 21.69
N ASP A 625 -31.02 10.91 21.26
CA ASP A 625 -30.64 11.02 19.85
C ASP A 625 -29.40 10.18 19.49
N ASP A 626 -28.93 9.34 20.43
CA ASP A 626 -27.71 8.54 20.34
C ASP A 626 -26.44 9.36 20.03
N LYS A 627 -26.47 10.67 20.33
CA LYS A 627 -25.35 11.54 20.04
C LYS A 627 -24.23 11.32 21.04
N GLU A 628 -23.06 10.96 20.53
CA GLU A 628 -21.84 10.97 21.34
C GLU A 628 -21.44 12.40 21.72
N LEU A 629 -21.50 12.67 23.01
CA LEU A 629 -21.29 14.00 23.59
C LEU A 629 -19.83 14.22 23.97
N ILE A 630 -19.19 13.17 24.50
CA ILE A 630 -17.80 13.14 24.91
C ILE A 630 -17.23 11.80 24.44
N ARG A 631 -16.04 11.81 23.86
CA ARG A 631 -15.34 10.62 23.37
C ARG A 631 -13.91 10.63 23.88
N GLN A 632 -13.44 9.49 24.36
CA GLN A 632 -12.09 9.32 24.90
C GLN A 632 -11.51 7.95 24.52
N ALA A 633 -10.35 7.94 23.86
CA ALA A 633 -9.51 6.75 23.75
C ALA A 633 -8.41 6.75 24.82
N ASN A 634 -7.67 5.65 24.95
CA ASN A 634 -6.52 5.55 25.86
C ASN A 634 -5.29 6.34 25.36
N THR A 635 -5.46 7.64 25.11
CA THR A 635 -4.47 8.50 24.46
C THR A 635 -3.27 8.85 25.33
N LYS A 636 -3.33 8.58 26.64
CA LYS A 636 -2.23 8.93 27.53
C LYS A 636 -1.03 7.98 27.41
N PHE A 637 -1.23 6.66 27.24
CA PHE A 637 -0.11 5.70 27.34
C PHE A 637 -0.18 4.40 26.51
N ALA A 638 -1.29 4.06 25.83
CA ALA A 638 -1.43 2.78 25.11
C ALA A 638 -0.92 1.57 25.93
N ASP A 639 -1.40 1.47 27.17
CA ASP A 639 -0.97 0.49 28.17
C ASP A 639 -2.21 -0.22 28.73
N GLU A 640 -2.08 -1.50 29.06
CA GLU A 640 -3.10 -2.30 29.74
C GLU A 640 -3.46 -1.71 31.12
N LYS A 641 -2.49 -1.05 31.76
CA LYS A 641 -2.63 -0.41 33.06
C LYS A 641 -3.72 0.67 33.04
N TYR A 642 -4.67 0.58 33.97
CA TYR A 642 -5.75 1.54 34.12
C TYR A 642 -5.27 2.94 34.50
N GLN A 643 -5.81 3.95 33.81
CA GLN A 643 -5.55 5.36 34.07
C GLN A 643 -6.84 6.14 34.23
N ARG A 644 -6.83 7.13 35.13
CA ARG A 644 -8.00 7.96 35.42
C ARG A 644 -8.21 9.00 34.32
N TYR A 645 -9.43 9.01 33.78
CA TYR A 645 -9.96 10.09 32.96
C TYR A 645 -11.10 10.76 33.71
N VAL A 646 -11.14 12.08 33.66
CA VAL A 646 -12.19 12.92 34.28
C VAL A 646 -12.81 13.75 33.17
N TRP A 647 -14.13 13.71 33.08
CA TRP A 647 -14.95 14.41 32.10
C TRP A 647 -15.79 15.47 32.79
N ASP A 648 -15.88 16.63 32.15
CA ASP A 648 -16.85 17.68 32.49
C ASP A 648 -18.04 17.57 31.53
N ALA A 649 -19.14 17.00 32.04
CA ALA A 649 -20.41 16.86 31.34
C ALA A 649 -21.47 17.86 31.88
N SER A 650 -21.06 18.93 32.57
CA SER A 650 -21.97 19.92 33.19
C SER A 650 -23.00 20.53 32.23
N LYS A 651 -22.68 20.61 30.93
CA LYS A 651 -23.59 21.09 29.88
C LYS A 651 -24.80 20.20 29.65
N TYR A 652 -24.76 18.95 30.09
CA TYR A 652 -25.77 17.91 29.86
C TYR A 652 -26.52 17.54 31.14
N ILE A 653 -26.38 18.36 32.20
CA ILE A 653 -27.14 18.19 33.44
C ILE A 653 -28.64 18.20 33.14
N GLY A 654 -29.33 17.18 33.65
CA GLY A 654 -30.74 16.93 33.45
C GLY A 654 -31.03 15.89 32.38
N GLU A 655 -30.09 15.60 31.46
CA GLU A 655 -30.29 14.63 30.39
C GLU A 655 -30.13 13.18 30.90
N VAL A 656 -30.82 12.24 30.23
CA VAL A 656 -30.60 10.80 30.41
C VAL A 656 -29.48 10.36 29.47
N LEU A 657 -28.43 9.78 30.04
CA LEU A 657 -27.20 9.42 29.35
C LEU A 657 -26.85 7.95 29.60
N TYR A 658 -25.95 7.42 28.79
CA TYR A 658 -25.29 6.14 29.05
C TYR A 658 -23.83 6.18 28.58
N ILE A 659 -23.04 5.20 29.03
CA ILE A 659 -21.65 5.03 28.64
C ILE A 659 -21.57 3.96 27.55
N LYS A 660 -20.90 4.30 26.45
CA LYS A 660 -20.65 3.43 25.31
C LYS A 660 -19.17 3.10 25.25
N ALA A 661 -18.78 1.83 25.36
CA ALA A 661 -17.43 1.36 25.06
C ALA A 661 -17.44 0.69 23.68
N VAL A 662 -16.48 1.06 22.83
CA VAL A 662 -16.35 0.57 21.47
C VAL A 662 -14.98 0.00 21.26
N ASP A 663 -14.95 -1.15 20.61
CA ASP A 663 -13.76 -1.75 20.08
C ASP A 663 -14.05 -2.34 18.69
N GLN A 664 -13.43 -1.79 17.66
CA GLN A 664 -13.61 -2.22 16.26
C GLN A 664 -12.26 -2.51 15.60
N ALA A 665 -11.20 -2.61 16.39
CA ALA A 665 -9.86 -2.86 15.88
C ALA A 665 -9.43 -4.30 16.14
N VAL A 666 -8.59 -4.83 15.26
CA VAL A 666 -8.07 -6.21 15.34
C VAL A 666 -6.55 -6.20 15.40
N GLY A 667 -5.94 -7.31 15.85
CA GLY A 667 -4.49 -7.48 15.97
C GLY A 667 -3.94 -7.03 17.33
N GLY A 668 -2.64 -7.22 17.61
CA GLY A 668 -2.07 -6.93 18.94
C GLY A 668 -2.39 -5.49 19.38
N TRP A 669 -3.20 -5.33 20.44
CA TRP A 669 -3.87 -4.09 20.92
C TRP A 669 -5.30 -3.79 20.44
N GLY A 670 -5.98 -4.74 19.78
CA GLY A 670 -7.40 -4.67 19.42
C GLY A 670 -8.34 -4.92 20.60
N HIS A 671 -8.17 -4.15 21.68
CA HIS A 671 -9.06 -4.15 22.84
C HIS A 671 -8.96 -2.88 23.69
N ILE A 672 -10.00 -2.63 24.48
CA ILE A 672 -10.09 -1.54 25.46
C ILE A 672 -10.51 -2.08 26.83
N ASN A 673 -9.88 -1.58 27.89
CA ASN A 673 -10.17 -1.96 29.27
C ASN A 673 -10.99 -0.85 29.94
N LEU A 674 -11.94 -1.22 30.80
CA LEU A 674 -12.78 -0.27 31.53
C LEU A 674 -12.99 -0.68 32.98
N ASP A 675 -12.92 0.29 33.89
CA ASP A 675 -13.22 0.09 35.31
C ASP A 675 -13.68 1.40 35.98
N ASP A 676 -14.29 1.31 37.16
CA ASP A 676 -14.54 2.43 38.08
C ASP A 676 -15.20 3.68 37.47
N VAL A 677 -16.32 3.48 36.76
CA VAL A 677 -17.03 4.51 35.99
C VAL A 677 -18.00 5.31 36.88
N ASN A 678 -17.50 6.35 37.53
CA ASN A 678 -18.25 7.13 38.52
C ASN A 678 -18.95 8.35 37.93
N VAL A 679 -20.22 8.53 38.31
CA VAL A 679 -21.04 9.72 38.03
C VAL A 679 -21.29 10.44 39.36
N PHE A 680 -20.97 11.75 39.44
CA PHE A 680 -21.03 12.51 40.70
C PHE A 680 -22.28 13.39 40.79
N ASN A 681 -23.37 12.76 41.21
CA ASN A 681 -24.67 13.39 41.38
C ASN A 681 -24.89 13.85 42.84
N THR A 682 -24.52 15.08 43.17
CA THR A 682 -24.55 15.61 44.57
C THR A 682 -25.69 16.57 44.89
N GLU A 683 -26.57 16.90 43.94
CA GLU A 683 -27.72 17.83 44.13
C GLU A 683 -29.04 17.29 43.54
N LYS A 684 -30.18 17.89 43.93
CA LYS A 684 -31.54 17.47 43.51
C LYS A 684 -31.81 17.80 42.04
N ILE A 685 -32.32 16.82 41.30
CA ILE A 685 -32.66 16.90 39.86
C ILE A 685 -33.80 17.91 39.61
N PRO A 686 -33.72 18.79 38.59
CA PRO A 686 -34.83 19.68 38.20
C PRO A 686 -36.08 18.92 37.73
N GLU A 687 -37.28 19.36 38.13
CA GLU A 687 -38.60 18.74 37.83
C GLU A 687 -39.02 18.80 36.35
N LYS A 688 -38.31 19.54 35.50
CA LYS A 688 -38.58 19.63 34.06
C LYS A 688 -37.30 19.35 33.28
N VAL A 689 -37.15 18.12 32.80
CA VAL A 689 -36.18 17.80 31.75
C VAL A 689 -36.79 16.80 30.78
N ASP A 690 -36.43 16.95 29.50
CA ASP A 690 -36.86 16.16 28.34
C ASP A 690 -36.88 14.65 28.63
N SER A 691 -38.01 14.01 28.31
CA SER A 691 -38.31 12.61 28.62
C SER A 691 -38.18 11.66 27.42
N VAL A 692 -37.42 12.05 26.39
CA VAL A 692 -37.37 11.29 25.14
C VAL A 692 -36.02 10.58 25.01
N ALA A 693 -36.03 9.25 25.02
CA ALA A 693 -34.95 8.38 24.54
C ALA A 693 -35.46 7.58 23.33
N LYS A 694 -34.73 7.61 22.21
CA LYS A 694 -35.02 6.81 20.99
C LYS A 694 -33.93 5.73 20.91
N GLU A 695 -34.27 4.46 20.70
CA GLU A 695 -33.24 3.51 20.22
C GLU A 695 -32.68 4.04 18.89
N PRO A 696 -31.37 3.87 18.61
CA PRO A 696 -30.71 4.48 17.45
C PRO A 696 -31.51 4.22 16.17
N GLU A 697 -31.71 5.26 15.37
CA GLU A 697 -32.45 5.15 14.11
C GLU A 697 -31.79 4.08 13.22
N GLU A 698 -32.51 2.99 12.92
CA GLU A 698 -32.14 2.12 11.80
C GLU A 698 -32.01 3.02 10.55
N ALA A 699 -30.98 2.77 9.73
CA ALA A 699 -30.75 3.54 8.53
C ALA A 699 -32.05 3.59 7.70
N LYS A 700 -32.45 4.79 7.26
CA LYS A 700 -33.66 4.97 6.45
C LYS A 700 -33.64 3.96 5.29
N GLN A 701 -34.65 3.10 5.26
CA GLN A 701 -34.83 2.15 4.16
C GLN A 701 -35.17 2.94 2.90
N ARG A 702 -34.44 2.67 1.81
CA ARG A 702 -34.59 3.36 0.53
C ARG A 702 -35.29 2.43 -0.47
N GLU A 703 -36.02 3.01 -1.42
CA GLU A 703 -36.70 2.22 -2.46
C GLU A 703 -35.73 1.59 -3.47
N GLY A 704 -34.53 2.14 -3.59
CA GLY A 704 -33.47 1.61 -4.42
C GLY A 704 -32.25 2.53 -4.49
N GLY A 705 -31.24 2.10 -5.23
CA GLY A 705 -29.99 2.83 -5.41
C GLY A 705 -28.76 1.93 -5.26
N GLU A 706 -27.58 2.52 -5.40
CA GLU A 706 -26.31 1.81 -5.17
C GLU A 706 -26.09 1.56 -3.67
N LEU A 707 -25.57 0.37 -3.37
CA LEU A 707 -25.16 -0.08 -2.05
C LEU A 707 -23.65 0.17 -1.88
N SER A 708 -23.30 0.90 -0.83
CA SER A 708 -21.91 1.24 -0.49
C SER A 708 -21.64 1.20 1.02
N ASP A 709 -22.69 0.96 1.81
CA ASP A 709 -22.76 0.88 3.27
C ASP A 709 -22.47 -0.55 3.75
N TRP A 710 -21.31 -1.09 3.38
CA TRP A 710 -20.95 -2.49 3.67
C TRP A 710 -20.46 -2.68 5.11
N ASN A 711 -21.15 -3.53 5.86
CA ASN A 711 -20.81 -3.97 7.22
C ASN A 711 -20.30 -5.41 7.19
N THR A 712 -19.00 -5.59 7.44
CA THR A 712 -18.36 -6.91 7.45
C THR A 712 -18.95 -7.79 8.56
N VAL A 713 -19.46 -8.96 8.16
CA VAL A 713 -19.93 -10.02 9.07
C VAL A 713 -18.83 -11.06 9.27
N SER A 714 -18.14 -11.45 8.20
CA SER A 714 -17.02 -12.38 8.26
C SER A 714 -16.05 -12.20 7.08
N GLY A 715 -14.79 -12.56 7.30
CA GLY A 715 -13.73 -12.45 6.30
C GLY A 715 -13.17 -11.04 6.15
N GLU A 716 -12.15 -10.91 5.31
CA GLU A 716 -11.46 -9.64 5.06
C GLU A 716 -12.08 -8.94 3.85
N TRP A 717 -12.55 -7.71 4.04
CA TRP A 717 -13.14 -6.88 2.98
C TRP A 717 -12.41 -5.55 2.91
N VAL A 718 -12.05 -5.13 1.69
CA VAL A 718 -11.37 -3.86 1.41
C VAL A 718 -12.07 -3.15 0.26
N LYS A 719 -11.98 -1.82 0.17
CA LYS A 719 -12.47 -1.10 -1.02
C LYS A 719 -11.70 -1.59 -2.24
N SER A 720 -12.40 -1.86 -3.34
CA SER A 720 -11.69 -2.14 -4.58
C SER A 720 -11.11 -0.85 -5.16
N THR A 721 -10.04 -1.01 -5.92
CA THR A 721 -9.35 0.09 -6.55
C THR A 721 -8.96 -0.34 -7.98
N HIS A 722 -8.65 0.65 -8.82
CA HIS A 722 -8.12 0.45 -10.15
C HIS A 722 -6.78 -0.27 -10.11
N GLY A 723 -6.62 -1.32 -10.91
CA GLY A 723 -5.36 -2.05 -11.05
C GLY A 723 -5.01 -2.93 -9.86
N SER A 724 -3.71 -3.22 -9.68
CA SER A 724 -3.20 -4.02 -8.58
C SER A 724 -3.01 -3.21 -7.30
N ASN A 725 -3.41 -3.78 -6.17
CA ASN A 725 -3.25 -3.23 -4.82
C ASN A 725 -2.62 -4.24 -3.87
N GLY A 726 -1.71 -5.07 -4.37
CA GLY A 726 -0.99 -6.03 -3.53
C GLY A 726 -0.15 -5.36 -2.42
N GLY A 727 0.07 -4.05 -2.51
CA GLY A 727 0.88 -3.26 -1.61
C GLY A 727 0.80 -1.76 -1.92
N ILE A 728 1.72 -0.99 -1.35
CA ILE A 728 1.72 0.47 -1.42
C ILE A 728 2.07 0.92 -2.84
N TRP A 729 1.33 1.90 -3.35
CA TRP A 729 1.65 2.62 -4.57
C TRP A 729 2.74 3.64 -4.29
N GLU A 730 3.73 3.71 -5.16
CA GLU A 730 4.92 4.57 -5.05
C GLU A 730 5.28 5.14 -6.42
N CYS A 731 6.14 6.16 -6.43
CA CYS A 731 6.78 6.72 -7.63
C CYS A 731 5.83 6.89 -8.84
N PRO A 732 4.73 7.67 -8.70
CA PRO A 732 3.82 7.92 -9.80
C PRO A 732 4.50 8.72 -10.93
N THR A 733 4.10 8.43 -12.16
CA THR A 733 4.42 9.24 -13.33
C THR A 733 3.14 9.51 -14.12
N LEU A 734 2.81 10.78 -14.36
CA LEU A 734 1.68 11.18 -15.21
C LEU A 734 2.20 11.95 -16.43
N LEU A 735 1.99 11.40 -17.62
CA LEU A 735 2.53 11.96 -18.87
C LEU A 735 1.61 11.69 -20.06
N GLU A 736 1.82 12.43 -21.13
CA GLU A 736 1.10 12.26 -22.40
C GLU A 736 2.01 11.52 -23.41
N LEU A 737 1.50 10.44 -24.03
CA LEU A 737 2.24 9.63 -25.00
C LEU A 737 1.56 9.62 -26.38
N PRO A 738 2.33 9.62 -27.48
CA PRO A 738 1.81 9.41 -28.82
C PRO A 738 1.38 7.96 -29.03
N VAL A 739 0.42 7.75 -29.91
CA VAL A 739 -0.07 6.43 -30.33
C VAL A 739 0.51 6.09 -31.70
N ASP A 740 1.22 4.96 -31.79
CA ASP A 740 1.83 4.44 -33.03
C ASP A 740 2.77 5.46 -33.73
N GLY A 741 3.48 6.28 -32.94
CA GLY A 741 4.36 7.33 -33.45
C GLY A 741 3.64 8.52 -34.10
N ASP A 742 2.33 8.66 -33.95
CA ASP A 742 1.55 9.78 -34.47
C ASP A 742 1.44 10.90 -33.41
N SER A 743 2.18 11.99 -33.60
CA SER A 743 2.20 13.13 -32.67
C SER A 743 0.86 13.86 -32.53
N THR A 744 -0.09 13.62 -33.44
CA THR A 744 -1.44 14.20 -33.39
C THR A 744 -2.42 13.36 -32.59
N LYS A 745 -2.07 12.12 -32.25
CA LYS A 745 -2.90 11.20 -31.47
C LYS A 745 -2.18 10.86 -30.18
N LYS A 746 -2.67 11.44 -29.09
CA LYS A 746 -2.05 11.26 -27.78
C LYS A 746 -3.06 10.82 -26.73
N LYS A 747 -2.57 10.11 -25.73
CA LYS A 747 -3.32 9.72 -24.52
C LYS A 747 -2.47 9.95 -23.28
N TRP A 748 -3.15 10.23 -22.17
CA TRP A 748 -2.50 10.32 -20.87
C TRP A 748 -2.24 8.92 -20.33
N VAL A 749 -1.07 8.74 -19.72
CA VAL A 749 -0.69 7.53 -19.02
C VAL A 749 -0.31 7.90 -17.59
N LEU A 750 -1.03 7.31 -16.65
CA LEU A 750 -0.66 7.30 -15.24
C LEU A 750 0.03 5.98 -14.95
N GLN A 751 1.32 6.03 -14.65
CA GLN A 751 2.11 4.88 -14.23
C GLN A 751 2.35 4.97 -12.72
N VAL A 752 2.27 3.83 -12.03
CA VAL A 752 2.54 3.73 -10.59
C VAL A 752 3.38 2.49 -10.31
N SER A 753 4.32 2.63 -9.38
CA SER A 753 5.08 1.51 -8.84
C SER A 753 4.32 0.91 -7.68
N ILE A 754 4.46 -0.39 -7.43
CA ILE A 754 3.78 -1.10 -6.33
C ILE A 754 4.74 -2.01 -5.56
N ASN A 755 4.56 -2.10 -4.24
CA ASN A 755 5.34 -2.98 -3.37
C ASN A 755 4.49 -3.49 -2.19
N ASP A 756 4.11 -4.77 -2.09
CA ASP A 756 4.25 -5.92 -3.02
C ASP A 756 3.08 -5.97 -4.05
N GLY A 757 3.01 -6.98 -4.93
CA GLY A 757 1.87 -7.27 -5.79
C GLY A 757 2.15 -7.29 -7.28
N ALA A 758 3.42 -7.22 -7.70
CA ALA A 758 3.82 -7.18 -9.09
C ALA A 758 3.63 -8.52 -9.84
N ALA A 759 3.65 -8.48 -11.18
CA ALA A 759 3.49 -9.67 -12.03
C ALA A 759 4.49 -10.81 -11.73
N ALA A 760 5.71 -10.47 -11.32
CA ALA A 760 6.76 -11.41 -10.94
C ALA A 760 6.84 -11.66 -9.43
N GLY A 761 5.95 -11.05 -8.63
CA GLY A 761 6.06 -10.96 -7.18
C GLY A 761 7.00 -9.83 -6.73
N GLY A 762 6.84 -9.39 -5.49
CA GLY A 762 7.59 -8.28 -4.93
C GLY A 762 7.18 -6.94 -5.55
N SER A 763 8.18 -6.08 -5.67
CA SER A 763 8.02 -4.75 -6.23
C SER A 763 8.00 -4.76 -7.76
N GLY A 764 7.16 -3.94 -8.38
CA GLY A 764 7.09 -3.78 -9.83
C GLY A 764 6.20 -2.60 -10.22
N MET A 765 5.74 -2.54 -11.47
CA MET A 765 5.10 -1.35 -12.01
C MET A 765 3.89 -1.64 -12.90
N GLN A 766 2.83 -0.86 -12.73
CA GLN A 766 1.62 -0.90 -13.55
C GLN A 766 1.33 0.48 -14.16
N TYR A 767 0.45 0.52 -15.15
CA TYR A 767 0.01 1.75 -15.78
C TYR A 767 -1.47 1.75 -16.13
N PHE A 768 -2.01 2.95 -16.33
CA PHE A 768 -3.38 3.23 -16.71
C PHE A 768 -3.36 4.18 -17.91
N VAL A 769 -4.18 3.89 -18.92
CA VAL A 769 -4.32 4.74 -20.11
C VAL A 769 -5.64 5.47 -20.01
N GLY A 770 -5.64 6.78 -20.28
CA GLY A 770 -6.87 7.55 -20.32
C GLY A 770 -6.69 9.03 -20.60
N ASP A 771 -7.50 9.85 -19.94
CA ASP A 771 -7.55 11.30 -20.13
C ASP A 771 -7.28 12.04 -18.80
N PHE A 772 -6.64 13.21 -18.88
CA PHE A 772 -6.40 14.09 -17.74
C PHE A 772 -6.78 15.52 -18.10
N ASP A 773 -7.56 16.18 -17.25
CA ASP A 773 -8.08 17.54 -17.49
C ASP A 773 -7.30 18.66 -16.76
N GLY A 774 -6.17 18.31 -16.15
CA GLY A 774 -5.41 19.20 -15.26
C GLY A 774 -5.73 19.02 -13.78
N LYS A 775 -6.74 18.21 -13.44
CA LYS A 775 -7.14 17.91 -12.05
C LYS A 775 -7.45 16.44 -11.80
N THR A 776 -8.14 15.78 -12.73
CA THR A 776 -8.68 14.43 -12.57
C THR A 776 -8.24 13.54 -13.73
N PHE A 777 -7.71 12.36 -13.38
CA PHE A 777 -7.37 11.31 -14.32
C PHE A 777 -8.55 10.35 -14.45
N LYS A 778 -8.94 10.05 -15.69
CA LYS A 778 -10.01 9.09 -16.01
C LYS A 778 -9.43 7.92 -16.79
N ASN A 779 -9.37 6.75 -16.16
CA ASN A 779 -8.96 5.50 -16.81
C ASN A 779 -9.96 5.09 -17.90
N GLU A 780 -9.46 4.66 -19.06
CA GLU A 780 -10.28 4.14 -20.16
C GLU A 780 -10.51 2.63 -20.06
N ASN A 781 -9.63 1.90 -19.37
CA ASN A 781 -9.78 0.47 -19.16
C ASN A 781 -10.69 0.19 -17.95
N PRO A 782 -11.35 -0.98 -17.90
CA PRO A 782 -12.06 -1.42 -16.71
C PRO A 782 -11.16 -1.36 -15.45
N PRO A 783 -11.70 -1.03 -14.26
CA PRO A 783 -10.88 -0.92 -13.05
C PRO A 783 -10.09 -2.18 -12.69
N GLU A 784 -10.60 -3.38 -12.98
CA GLU A 784 -9.90 -4.65 -12.74
C GLU A 784 -8.78 -4.97 -13.73
N GLU A 785 -8.68 -4.26 -14.85
CA GLU A 785 -7.63 -4.53 -15.84
C GLU A 785 -6.28 -3.99 -15.37
N VAL A 786 -5.36 -4.90 -15.05
CA VAL A 786 -3.98 -4.55 -14.67
C VAL A 786 -3.09 -4.57 -15.90
N LEU A 787 -2.56 -3.41 -16.26
CA LEU A 787 -1.56 -3.29 -17.32
C LEU A 787 -0.17 -3.19 -16.70
N TRP A 788 0.65 -4.21 -16.88
CA TRP A 788 2.01 -4.26 -16.35
C TRP A 788 3.00 -3.53 -17.25
N THR A 789 3.91 -2.76 -16.64
CA THR A 789 4.99 -2.09 -17.36
C THR A 789 6.11 -3.06 -17.71
N ASP A 790 6.45 -3.97 -16.83
CA ASP A 790 7.47 -5.00 -17.03
C ASP A 790 7.01 -6.28 -16.33
N TYR A 791 7.26 -7.43 -16.95
CA TYR A 791 6.86 -8.74 -16.42
C TYR A 791 8.00 -9.47 -15.70
N GLY A 792 9.20 -8.89 -15.65
CA GLY A 792 10.32 -9.37 -14.84
C GLY A 792 10.26 -8.86 -13.40
N ALA A 793 11.16 -9.37 -12.55
CA ALA A 793 11.17 -9.00 -11.14
C ALA A 793 11.92 -7.70 -10.85
N ASP A 794 12.77 -7.23 -11.78
CA ASP A 794 13.76 -6.19 -11.51
C ASP A 794 13.54 -4.93 -12.37
N PHE A 795 12.33 -4.37 -12.34
CA PHE A 795 12.03 -3.06 -12.94
C PHE A 795 11.04 -2.29 -12.08
N TYR A 796 11.55 -1.31 -11.32
CA TYR A 796 10.79 -0.57 -10.31
C TYR A 796 11.07 0.93 -10.36
N ALA A 797 10.15 1.74 -9.82
CA ALA A 797 10.31 3.18 -9.62
C ALA A 797 10.72 3.96 -10.89
N ALA A 798 10.32 3.50 -12.08
CA ALA A 798 10.69 4.21 -13.30
C ALA A 798 9.99 5.57 -13.39
N VAL A 799 10.76 6.57 -13.82
CA VAL A 799 10.32 7.96 -14.00
C VAL A 799 10.88 8.52 -15.30
N ASP A 800 10.12 9.40 -15.95
CA ASP A 800 10.50 10.04 -17.21
C ASP A 800 11.40 11.28 -17.02
N TRP A 801 12.27 11.54 -18.00
CA TRP A 801 12.98 12.81 -18.12
C TRP A 801 12.04 13.93 -18.57
N SER A 802 11.86 14.93 -17.72
CA SER A 802 11.19 16.17 -18.09
C SER A 802 12.06 17.02 -19.04
N GLY A 803 11.42 17.87 -19.86
CA GLY A 803 12.14 18.81 -20.75
C GLY A 803 12.71 18.20 -22.04
N VAL A 804 12.44 16.92 -22.33
CA VAL A 804 12.84 16.26 -23.58
C VAL A 804 11.74 15.34 -24.12
N GLU A 805 11.60 15.33 -25.44
CA GLU A 805 10.69 14.45 -26.18
C GLU A 805 11.37 13.99 -27.48
N GLY A 806 10.94 12.84 -28.00
CA GLY A 806 11.28 12.38 -29.34
C GLY A 806 10.59 13.21 -30.43
N ASP A 807 10.93 12.96 -31.69
CA ASP A 807 10.40 13.70 -32.84
C ASP A 807 8.86 13.68 -32.94
N ASN A 808 8.21 12.66 -32.38
CA ASN A 808 6.76 12.51 -32.38
C ASN A 808 6.12 12.70 -31.00
N GLY A 809 6.87 13.21 -30.02
CA GLY A 809 6.40 13.39 -28.64
C GLY A 809 6.63 12.20 -27.72
N GLU A 810 7.41 11.20 -28.15
CA GLU A 810 7.77 10.06 -27.28
C GLU A 810 8.57 10.53 -26.06
N LYS A 811 8.41 9.84 -24.93
CA LYS A 811 9.13 10.14 -23.69
C LYS A 811 10.27 9.15 -23.47
N TYR A 812 11.18 9.48 -22.57
CA TYR A 812 12.27 8.62 -22.17
C TYR A 812 12.22 8.41 -20.67
N TRP A 813 12.38 7.18 -20.21
CA TRP A 813 12.41 6.85 -18.79
C TRP A 813 13.49 5.83 -18.45
N LEU A 814 13.69 5.62 -17.16
CA LEU A 814 14.65 4.70 -16.58
C LEU A 814 14.09 4.17 -15.27
N GLY A 815 14.20 2.87 -15.01
CA GLY A 815 13.79 2.24 -13.75
C GLY A 815 14.96 1.68 -12.95
N TRP A 816 14.79 1.58 -11.63
CA TRP A 816 15.66 0.84 -10.74
C TRP A 816 15.57 -0.65 -11.06
N MET A 817 16.72 -1.26 -11.36
CA MET A 817 16.82 -2.67 -11.72
C MET A 817 17.13 -3.51 -10.48
N SER A 818 16.12 -3.70 -9.64
CA SER A 818 16.15 -4.54 -8.43
C SER A 818 14.72 -4.80 -7.94
N ASN A 819 14.57 -5.68 -6.94
CA ASN A 819 13.30 -5.92 -6.26
C ASN A 819 13.44 -5.82 -4.73
N TRP A 820 12.47 -5.18 -4.05
CA TRP A 820 12.49 -5.01 -2.59
C TRP A 820 12.55 -6.34 -1.81
N GLN A 821 12.08 -7.45 -2.38
CA GLN A 821 12.15 -8.77 -1.73
C GLN A 821 13.57 -9.27 -1.44
N TYR A 822 14.58 -8.78 -2.18
CA TYR A 822 15.98 -9.20 -2.02
C TYR A 822 17.00 -8.08 -2.19
N ALA A 823 16.57 -6.83 -2.43
CA ALA A 823 17.46 -5.70 -2.67
C ALA A 823 18.52 -5.53 -1.58
N ASN A 824 18.20 -5.77 -0.30
CA ASN A 824 19.18 -5.67 0.80
C ASN A 824 20.18 -6.84 0.91
N ASN A 825 20.01 -7.90 0.12
CA ASN A 825 20.73 -9.15 0.29
C ASN A 825 21.53 -9.56 -0.96
N THR A 826 21.46 -8.80 -2.06
CA THR A 826 22.20 -9.14 -3.28
C THR A 826 23.71 -9.29 -2.99
N PRO A 827 24.40 -10.25 -3.63
CA PRO A 827 25.77 -10.65 -3.29
C PRO A 827 26.83 -9.68 -3.85
N THR A 828 26.57 -8.38 -3.78
CA THR A 828 27.45 -7.28 -4.16
C THR A 828 28.06 -6.65 -2.89
N THR A 829 29.31 -6.19 -2.97
CA THR A 829 30.11 -5.83 -1.79
C THR A 829 30.34 -4.34 -1.63
N THR A 830 31.00 -3.68 -2.59
CA THR A 830 31.36 -2.25 -2.57
C THR A 830 30.30 -1.35 -3.18
N TRP A 831 29.30 -1.94 -3.83
CA TRP A 831 28.20 -1.28 -4.53
C TRP A 831 26.94 -2.14 -4.39
N ARG A 832 25.78 -1.56 -4.66
CA ARG A 832 24.52 -2.29 -4.75
C ARG A 832 23.54 -1.63 -5.71
N SER A 833 22.92 -2.50 -6.51
CA SER A 833 21.90 -2.18 -7.52
C SER A 833 22.39 -1.33 -8.69
N SER A 834 21.60 -1.34 -9.76
CA SER A 834 21.84 -0.59 -10.99
C SER A 834 20.51 -0.07 -11.54
N MET A 835 20.59 0.82 -12.52
CA MET A 835 19.46 1.19 -13.36
C MET A 835 19.31 0.22 -14.53
N SER A 836 18.11 0.12 -15.07
CA SER A 836 17.82 -0.52 -16.37
C SER A 836 18.48 0.24 -17.53
N ILE A 837 18.38 -0.27 -18.76
CA ILE A 837 18.64 0.55 -19.95
C ILE A 837 17.55 1.64 -20.07
N PRO A 838 17.92 2.89 -20.42
CA PRO A 838 16.93 3.91 -20.75
C PRO A 838 16.03 3.46 -21.91
N ARG A 839 14.73 3.69 -21.77
CA ARG A 839 13.74 3.26 -22.77
C ARG A 839 12.96 4.47 -23.26
N LYS A 840 12.82 4.58 -24.58
CA LYS A 840 11.82 5.43 -25.22
C LYS A 840 10.44 4.77 -25.07
N ILE A 841 9.40 5.54 -24.77
CA ILE A 841 8.05 5.04 -24.58
C ILE A 841 7.02 5.72 -25.47
N GLU A 842 6.09 4.91 -25.95
CA GLU A 842 4.91 5.31 -26.72
C GLU A 842 3.75 4.34 -26.43
N LEU A 843 2.55 4.65 -26.90
CA LEU A 843 1.43 3.72 -26.94
C LEU A 843 1.33 3.06 -28.33
N THR A 844 0.82 1.84 -28.39
CA THR A 844 0.54 1.15 -29.66
C THR A 844 -0.82 0.46 -29.61
N ASN A 845 -1.50 0.39 -30.75
CA ASN A 845 -2.76 -0.35 -30.86
C ASN A 845 -2.54 -1.85 -30.89
N THR A 846 -3.25 -2.58 -30.03
CA THR A 846 -3.28 -4.04 -30.00
C THR A 846 -4.72 -4.56 -30.04
N ALA A 847 -4.90 -5.87 -30.24
CA ALA A 847 -6.21 -6.52 -30.17
C ALA A 847 -6.89 -6.38 -28.78
N LYS A 848 -6.13 -6.04 -27.73
CA LYS A 848 -6.64 -5.81 -26.38
C LYS A 848 -6.80 -4.32 -26.04
N GLY A 849 -6.62 -3.42 -27.01
CA GLY A 849 -6.62 -1.97 -26.82
C GLY A 849 -5.22 -1.36 -26.82
N LEU A 850 -5.11 -0.12 -26.34
CA LEU A 850 -3.83 0.61 -26.27
C LEU A 850 -2.90 -0.05 -25.24
N ARG A 851 -1.67 -0.31 -25.65
CA ARG A 851 -0.62 -0.85 -24.78
C ARG A 851 0.64 -0.02 -24.84
N LEU A 852 1.32 0.07 -23.71
CA LEU A 852 2.64 0.68 -23.63
C LEU A 852 3.63 -0.14 -24.48
N LYS A 853 4.43 0.58 -25.26
CA LYS A 853 5.54 0.03 -26.03
C LYS A 853 6.82 0.70 -25.58
N GLN A 854 7.81 -0.12 -25.25
CA GLN A 854 9.09 0.31 -24.70
C GLN A 854 10.22 -0.04 -25.65
N ILE A 855 10.93 0.98 -26.14
CA ILE A 855 11.99 0.83 -27.13
C ILE A 855 13.30 1.21 -26.45
N PRO A 856 14.27 0.29 -26.30
CA PRO A 856 15.57 0.62 -25.71
C PRO A 856 16.27 1.73 -26.53
N VAL A 857 16.92 2.68 -25.85
CA VAL A 857 17.69 3.72 -26.55
C VAL A 857 18.86 3.12 -27.33
N SER A 858 19.37 3.86 -28.31
CA SER A 858 20.48 3.38 -29.12
C SER A 858 21.78 3.34 -28.32
N ILE A 859 22.34 2.14 -28.14
CA ILE A 859 23.66 1.91 -27.52
C ILE A 859 24.79 1.76 -28.56
N ASP A 860 24.61 2.33 -29.74
CA ASP A 860 25.52 2.18 -30.88
C ASP A 860 26.97 2.60 -30.58
N SER A 861 27.14 3.54 -29.66
CA SER A 861 28.43 4.10 -29.24
C SER A 861 29.33 3.11 -28.49
N ILE A 862 28.76 2.03 -27.95
CA ILE A 862 29.49 1.01 -27.18
C ILE A 862 29.50 -0.38 -27.85
N ARG A 863 28.83 -0.56 -28.99
CA ARG A 863 28.90 -1.81 -29.78
C ARG A 863 30.33 -2.06 -30.27
N ASN A 864 30.89 -3.24 -29.99
CA ASN A 864 32.08 -3.74 -30.65
C ASN A 864 31.72 -4.27 -32.06
N LYS A 865 31.69 -3.34 -33.04
CA LYS A 865 31.31 -3.64 -34.43
C LYS A 865 32.28 -4.60 -35.14
N GLN A 866 33.49 -4.82 -34.62
CA GLN A 866 34.50 -5.73 -35.18
C GLN A 866 34.20 -7.19 -34.86
N GLU A 867 33.61 -7.47 -33.70
CA GLU A 867 33.29 -8.82 -33.23
C GLU A 867 31.82 -9.17 -33.38
N LYS A 868 31.07 -8.38 -34.16
CA LYS A 868 29.64 -8.64 -34.40
C LYS A 868 29.44 -9.99 -35.06
N LYS A 869 28.41 -10.72 -34.63
CA LYS A 869 27.94 -11.94 -35.28
C LYS A 869 26.65 -11.65 -36.04
N ILE A 870 26.58 -12.11 -37.29
CA ILE A 870 25.36 -12.01 -38.11
C ILE A 870 25.02 -13.40 -38.63
N LEU A 871 23.79 -13.84 -38.38
CA LEU A 871 23.21 -15.07 -38.92
C LEU A 871 21.93 -14.71 -39.68
N LYS A 872 21.66 -15.38 -40.81
CA LYS A 872 20.46 -15.13 -41.62
C LYS A 872 19.96 -16.41 -42.25
N ASN A 873 18.64 -16.59 -42.28
CA ASN A 873 17.96 -17.69 -42.97
C ASN A 873 18.53 -19.09 -42.62
N LEU A 874 18.68 -19.37 -41.32
CA LEU A 874 19.18 -20.66 -40.82
C LEU A 874 18.10 -21.42 -40.07
N MET A 875 18.17 -22.74 -40.06
CA MET A 875 17.34 -23.58 -39.21
C MET A 875 18.01 -23.78 -37.86
N VAL A 876 17.28 -23.55 -36.77
CA VAL A 876 17.68 -23.90 -35.41
C VAL A 876 17.06 -25.25 -35.07
N THR A 877 17.90 -26.24 -34.83
CA THR A 877 17.49 -27.62 -34.52
C THR A 877 17.95 -28.02 -33.12
N GLU A 878 17.41 -29.10 -32.58
CA GLU A 878 17.67 -29.54 -31.20
C GLU A 878 19.16 -29.80 -30.90
N ASN A 879 19.88 -30.35 -31.87
CA ASN A 879 21.31 -30.68 -31.75
C ASN A 879 22.24 -29.57 -32.27
N GLY A 880 21.70 -28.49 -32.84
CA GLY A 880 22.48 -27.37 -33.37
C GLY A 880 22.73 -26.29 -32.33
N ASN A 881 23.96 -25.76 -32.26
CA ASN A 881 24.24 -24.48 -31.61
C ASN A 881 25.00 -23.55 -32.56
N LEU A 882 24.26 -22.65 -33.21
CA LEU A 882 24.79 -21.67 -34.15
C LEU A 882 25.69 -20.61 -33.49
N LEU A 883 25.68 -20.54 -32.16
CA LEU A 883 26.47 -19.63 -31.33
C LEU A 883 27.58 -20.36 -30.56
N SER A 884 27.91 -21.60 -30.94
CA SER A 884 29.04 -22.34 -30.39
C SER A 884 30.35 -21.55 -30.52
N GLY A 885 31.17 -21.59 -29.48
CA GLY A 885 32.47 -20.90 -29.41
C GLY A 885 32.42 -19.45 -28.91
N ILE A 886 31.23 -18.87 -28.70
CA ILE A 886 31.11 -17.55 -28.08
C ILE A 886 31.29 -17.67 -26.56
N GLN A 887 32.22 -16.85 -26.03
CA GLN A 887 32.47 -16.66 -24.60
C GLN A 887 32.48 -15.15 -24.32
N GLU A 888 31.33 -14.59 -23.99
CA GLU A 888 31.13 -13.18 -23.69
C GLU A 888 29.98 -13.07 -22.70
N ASN A 889 30.03 -12.12 -21.76
CA ASN A 889 29.01 -11.92 -20.74
C ASN A 889 28.35 -10.52 -20.80
N LYS A 890 28.72 -9.70 -21.79
CA LYS A 890 28.11 -8.40 -22.07
C LYS A 890 27.85 -8.22 -23.57
N TYR A 891 26.59 -8.23 -23.97
CA TYR A 891 26.22 -8.17 -25.37
C TYR A 891 24.77 -7.76 -25.59
N GLU A 892 24.51 -7.31 -26.81
CA GLU A 892 23.17 -7.09 -27.34
C GLU A 892 22.86 -8.14 -28.41
N ILE A 893 21.64 -8.68 -28.41
CA ILE A 893 21.13 -9.59 -29.46
C ILE A 893 19.83 -9.01 -30.03
N ILE A 894 19.72 -9.00 -31.36
CA ILE A 894 18.48 -8.71 -32.08
C ILE A 894 18.21 -9.92 -32.98
N ALA A 895 17.15 -10.67 -32.69
CA ALA A 895 16.80 -11.91 -33.38
C ALA A 895 15.34 -11.91 -33.86
N GLU A 896 15.11 -12.41 -35.07
CA GLU A 896 13.78 -12.63 -35.65
C GLU A 896 13.63 -14.11 -36.05
N PHE A 897 12.57 -14.73 -35.57
CA PHE A 897 12.20 -16.12 -35.84
C PHE A 897 10.88 -16.17 -36.62
N ASP A 898 10.82 -17.04 -37.63
CA ASP A 898 9.62 -17.36 -38.38
C ASP A 898 8.95 -18.59 -37.75
N VAL A 899 7.76 -18.37 -37.21
CA VAL A 899 6.95 -19.38 -36.50
C VAL A 899 5.69 -19.76 -37.28
N SER A 900 5.54 -19.29 -38.52
CA SER A 900 4.35 -19.53 -39.34
C SER A 900 4.16 -21.01 -39.72
N THR A 901 5.26 -21.76 -39.85
CA THR A 901 5.25 -23.18 -40.23
C THR A 901 6.22 -24.02 -39.38
N THR A 902 6.47 -23.62 -38.13
CA THR A 902 7.41 -24.34 -37.24
C THR A 902 6.77 -25.56 -36.59
N ASP A 903 7.55 -26.61 -36.39
CA ASP A 903 7.21 -27.80 -35.60
C ASP A 903 7.86 -27.76 -34.20
N ALA A 904 8.64 -26.72 -33.87
CA ALA A 904 9.23 -26.55 -32.55
C ALA A 904 8.16 -26.35 -31.48
N GLN A 905 8.39 -26.90 -30.28
CA GLN A 905 7.54 -26.64 -29.11
C GLN A 905 8.02 -25.41 -28.34
N GLU A 906 9.33 -25.20 -28.28
CA GLU A 906 10.00 -24.10 -27.60
C GLU A 906 11.32 -23.79 -28.31
N PHE A 907 11.70 -22.52 -28.40
CA PHE A 907 13.02 -22.10 -28.84
C PHE A 907 13.52 -20.91 -28.02
N GLY A 908 14.82 -20.61 -28.10
CA GLY A 908 15.38 -19.42 -27.45
C GLY A 908 16.86 -19.51 -27.16
N PHE A 909 17.28 -18.87 -26.08
CA PHE A 909 18.68 -18.72 -25.67
C PHE A 909 18.91 -19.26 -24.26
N GLN A 910 20.00 -20.00 -24.07
CA GLN A 910 20.61 -20.18 -22.76
C GLN A 910 21.81 -19.24 -22.69
N ILE A 911 21.73 -18.22 -21.84
CA ILE A 911 22.77 -17.20 -21.63
C ILE A 911 23.50 -17.46 -20.32
N GLN A 912 24.69 -16.86 -20.17
CA GLN A 912 25.55 -17.02 -18.99
C GLN A 912 25.66 -18.50 -18.59
N LYS A 913 26.08 -19.32 -19.55
CA LYS A 913 26.02 -20.77 -19.45
C LYS A 913 27.37 -21.38 -19.09
N GLU A 914 27.38 -22.28 -18.11
CA GLU A 914 28.46 -23.26 -17.87
C GLU A 914 27.87 -24.53 -17.24
N GLY A 915 28.18 -25.72 -17.77
CA GLY A 915 27.59 -26.97 -17.26
C GLY A 915 26.06 -26.92 -17.19
N SER A 916 25.50 -27.11 -16.00
CA SER A 916 24.05 -26.99 -15.70
C SER A 916 23.60 -25.55 -15.41
N GLU A 917 24.51 -24.63 -15.08
CA GLU A 917 24.20 -23.22 -14.82
C GLU A 917 23.84 -22.51 -16.13
N ASN A 918 22.71 -21.80 -16.14
CA ASN A 918 22.25 -20.94 -17.24
C ASN A 918 21.02 -20.12 -16.83
N THR A 919 20.84 -18.97 -17.49
CA THR A 919 19.53 -18.30 -17.59
C THR A 919 18.90 -18.65 -18.93
N LYS A 920 17.64 -19.09 -18.93
CA LYS A 920 16.94 -19.50 -20.15
C LYS A 920 15.90 -18.48 -20.57
N VAL A 921 16.16 -17.78 -21.68
CA VAL A 921 15.18 -16.93 -22.37
C VAL A 921 14.51 -17.76 -23.45
N SER A 922 13.18 -17.93 -23.39
CA SER A 922 12.46 -18.90 -24.20
C SER A 922 11.11 -18.41 -24.70
N TYR A 923 10.72 -18.84 -25.89
CA TYR A 923 9.39 -18.68 -26.43
C TYR A 923 8.74 -20.05 -26.61
N ASN A 924 7.58 -20.26 -25.99
CA ASN A 924 6.77 -21.47 -26.14
C ASN A 924 5.71 -21.27 -27.23
N ILE A 925 5.73 -22.09 -28.27
CA ILE A 925 4.84 -21.95 -29.44
C ILE A 925 3.38 -22.18 -29.05
N ASN A 926 3.09 -23.29 -28.35
CA ASN A 926 1.72 -23.70 -28.04
C ASN A 926 1.04 -22.76 -27.05
N LYS A 927 1.79 -22.25 -26.07
CA LYS A 927 1.30 -21.29 -25.07
C LYS A 927 1.41 -19.83 -25.52
N GLN A 928 2.06 -19.58 -26.67
CA GLN A 928 2.37 -18.24 -27.19
C GLN A 928 2.96 -17.33 -26.09
N ARG A 929 3.99 -17.82 -25.41
CA ARG A 929 4.48 -17.21 -24.17
C ARG A 929 5.99 -16.99 -24.20
N LEU A 930 6.42 -15.76 -23.94
CA LEU A 930 7.81 -15.41 -23.65
C LEU A 930 8.11 -15.72 -22.18
N SER A 931 9.31 -16.19 -21.87
CA SER A 931 9.73 -16.42 -20.48
C SER A 931 11.22 -16.24 -20.28
N VAL A 932 11.61 -15.70 -19.13
CA VAL A 932 12.97 -15.72 -18.58
C VAL A 932 12.96 -16.64 -17.36
N ASP A 933 13.77 -17.69 -17.41
CA ASP A 933 13.90 -18.68 -16.34
C ASP A 933 15.31 -18.58 -15.75
N ARG A 934 15.39 -18.02 -14.55
CA ARG A 934 16.64 -17.81 -13.82
C ARG A 934 16.84 -18.81 -12.68
N THR A 935 16.04 -19.87 -12.61
CA THR A 935 16.14 -20.90 -11.54
C THR A 935 17.52 -21.54 -11.42
N ASN A 936 18.31 -21.54 -12.50
CA ASN A 936 19.65 -22.12 -12.56
C ASN A 936 20.73 -21.08 -12.93
N SER A 937 20.53 -19.78 -12.66
CA SER A 937 21.45 -18.72 -13.12
C SER A 937 22.58 -18.37 -12.13
N GLY A 938 22.96 -19.29 -11.24
CA GLY A 938 24.04 -19.09 -10.27
C GLY A 938 23.68 -19.53 -8.84
N SER A 939 24.49 -19.11 -7.87
CA SER A 939 24.20 -19.29 -6.44
C SER A 939 23.24 -18.20 -5.96
N PHE A 940 22.22 -18.63 -5.22
CA PHE A 940 21.19 -17.79 -4.62
C PHE A 940 21.17 -17.93 -3.09
N ASP A 941 22.36 -18.12 -2.49
CA ASP A 941 22.49 -18.36 -1.04
C ASP A 941 22.02 -17.18 -0.17
N PHE A 942 21.55 -16.10 -0.79
CA PHE A 942 20.99 -14.89 -0.20
C PHE A 942 19.45 -14.80 -0.23
N GLY A 943 18.75 -15.83 -0.73
CA GLY A 943 17.29 -15.96 -0.61
C GLY A 943 16.62 -16.78 -1.71
N GLU A 944 15.46 -17.39 -1.44
CA GLU A 944 14.68 -18.13 -2.45
C GLU A 944 13.84 -17.20 -3.35
N ASN A 945 13.50 -15.99 -2.91
CA ASN A 945 12.65 -15.04 -3.65
C ASN A 945 13.25 -14.57 -5.00
N VAL A 946 14.57 -14.66 -5.16
CA VAL A 946 15.24 -14.35 -6.43
C VAL A 946 15.15 -15.51 -7.43
N LYS A 947 14.86 -16.75 -7.01
CA LYS A 947 14.67 -17.86 -7.94
C LYS A 947 13.28 -17.79 -8.53
N GLY A 948 13.19 -17.80 -9.86
CA GLY A 948 11.90 -17.68 -10.52
C GLY A 948 11.93 -17.91 -12.02
N LYS A 949 10.73 -18.08 -12.56
CA LYS A 949 10.47 -18.04 -14.00
C LYS A 949 9.40 -17.01 -14.28
N HIS A 950 9.79 -15.92 -14.92
CA HIS A 950 8.92 -14.82 -15.25
C HIS A 950 8.45 -14.94 -16.70
N SER A 951 7.22 -14.52 -16.98
CA SER A 951 6.61 -14.81 -18.27
C SER A 951 5.45 -13.90 -18.63
N VAL A 952 5.23 -13.76 -19.93
CA VAL A 952 4.15 -12.96 -20.50
C VAL A 952 3.60 -13.60 -21.76
N SER A 953 2.29 -13.45 -21.97
CA SER A 953 1.63 -13.86 -23.21
C SER A 953 2.05 -12.93 -24.34
N MET A 954 2.59 -13.48 -25.43
CA MET A 954 3.09 -12.73 -26.56
C MET A 954 2.72 -13.41 -27.87
N LEU A 955 1.74 -12.84 -28.58
CA LEU A 955 1.28 -13.36 -29.87
C LEU A 955 2.33 -13.11 -30.97
N PRO A 956 2.55 -14.04 -31.91
CA PRO A 956 3.39 -13.75 -33.07
C PRO A 956 2.80 -12.61 -33.93
N LYS A 957 3.66 -11.72 -34.42
CA LYS A 957 3.29 -10.63 -35.34
C LYS A 957 3.64 -11.04 -36.76
N ASP A 958 2.64 -11.15 -37.64
CA ASP A 958 2.81 -11.60 -39.02
C ASP A 958 3.55 -12.95 -39.15
N GLY A 959 3.24 -13.89 -38.24
CA GLY A 959 3.89 -15.21 -38.18
C GLY A 959 5.33 -15.17 -37.66
N LYS A 960 5.75 -14.08 -37.02
CA LYS A 960 7.11 -13.89 -36.51
C LYS A 960 7.15 -13.59 -35.02
N VAL A 961 8.29 -13.91 -34.41
CA VAL A 961 8.65 -13.54 -33.05
C VAL A 961 9.99 -12.80 -33.10
N THR A 962 10.04 -11.58 -32.56
CA THR A 962 11.28 -10.81 -32.44
C THR A 962 11.73 -10.72 -30.99
N LEU A 963 13.01 -10.93 -30.73
CA LEU A 963 13.63 -10.77 -29.42
C LEU A 963 14.80 -9.78 -29.54
N HIS A 964 14.73 -8.69 -28.79
CA HIS A 964 15.82 -7.75 -28.60
C HIS A 964 16.29 -7.84 -27.14
N MET A 965 17.50 -8.34 -26.92
CA MET A 965 18.02 -8.69 -25.60
C MET A 965 19.29 -7.91 -25.29
N PHE A 966 19.41 -7.49 -24.04
CA PHE A 966 20.66 -6.97 -23.48
C PHE A 966 21.07 -7.86 -22.32
N VAL A 967 22.29 -8.36 -22.36
CA VAL A 967 22.88 -9.18 -21.30
C VAL A 967 24.10 -8.44 -20.78
N ASP A 968 24.18 -8.27 -19.47
CA ASP A 968 25.34 -7.74 -18.77
C ASP A 968 25.81 -8.74 -17.71
N GLN A 969 26.81 -8.39 -16.89
CA GLN A 969 27.38 -9.32 -15.91
C GLN A 969 26.36 -9.89 -14.92
N SER A 970 25.36 -9.10 -14.53
CA SER A 970 24.38 -9.48 -13.52
C SER A 970 22.94 -9.12 -13.91
N SER A 971 22.64 -9.03 -15.20
CA SER A 971 21.30 -8.69 -15.66
C SER A 971 20.97 -9.20 -17.06
N VAL A 972 19.67 -9.34 -17.32
CA VAL A 972 19.09 -9.51 -18.65
C VAL A 972 17.83 -8.66 -18.80
N GLU A 973 17.75 -7.92 -19.90
CA GLU A 973 16.54 -7.22 -20.35
C GLU A 973 16.10 -7.79 -21.70
N VAL A 974 14.84 -8.23 -21.81
CA VAL A 974 14.27 -8.84 -23.02
C VAL A 974 13.07 -8.06 -23.50
N PHE A 975 13.16 -7.50 -24.71
CA PHE A 975 12.10 -6.79 -25.40
C PHE A 975 11.54 -7.68 -26.52
N GLY A 976 10.32 -8.16 -26.33
CA GLY A 976 9.55 -8.97 -27.27
C GLY A 976 8.71 -8.11 -28.22
N ASN A 977 8.60 -8.52 -29.48
CA ASN A 977 7.75 -7.89 -30.50
C ASN A 977 7.86 -6.35 -30.56
N ASP A 978 9.02 -5.84 -30.95
CA ASP A 978 9.30 -4.38 -31.00
C ASP A 978 9.07 -3.64 -29.67
N GLY A 979 9.09 -4.35 -28.53
CA GLY A 979 9.01 -3.76 -27.19
C GLY A 979 7.60 -3.69 -26.58
N THR A 980 6.62 -4.42 -27.12
CA THR A 980 5.28 -4.48 -26.52
C THR A 980 5.23 -5.36 -25.27
N GLU A 981 6.14 -6.32 -25.15
CA GLU A 981 6.26 -7.19 -23.98
C GLU A 981 7.71 -7.14 -23.47
N VAL A 982 7.92 -6.85 -22.19
CA VAL A 982 9.26 -6.67 -21.61
C VAL A 982 9.43 -7.51 -20.36
N ILE A 983 10.61 -8.12 -20.20
CA ILE A 983 11.02 -8.85 -18.99
C ILE A 983 12.43 -8.40 -18.60
N THR A 984 12.59 -7.89 -17.38
CA THR A 984 13.87 -7.47 -16.79
C THR A 984 14.19 -8.23 -15.52
N ASP A 985 15.37 -8.87 -15.48
CA ASP A 985 15.81 -9.65 -14.33
C ASP A 985 17.30 -9.46 -14.02
N GLN A 986 17.62 -9.33 -12.73
CA GLN A 986 18.97 -9.51 -12.20
C GLN A 986 19.38 -10.99 -12.22
N LEU A 987 20.68 -11.22 -12.41
CA LEU A 987 21.34 -12.52 -12.50
C LEU A 987 22.61 -12.51 -11.64
N PHE A 988 23.02 -13.64 -11.09
CA PHE A 988 24.26 -13.74 -10.30
C PHE A 988 25.09 -14.99 -10.67
N PRO A 989 25.50 -15.10 -11.94
CA PRO A 989 26.20 -16.28 -12.46
C PRO A 989 27.62 -16.42 -11.91
N THR A 990 28.17 -17.63 -11.90
CA THR A 990 29.62 -17.79 -11.69
C THR A 990 30.41 -17.11 -12.81
N LEU A 991 31.61 -16.59 -12.52
CA LEU A 991 32.40 -15.84 -13.52
C LEU A 991 32.78 -16.68 -14.76
N SER A 992 32.85 -18.01 -14.61
CA SER A 992 33.06 -18.95 -15.72
C SER A 992 31.85 -19.10 -16.65
N SER A 993 30.64 -18.75 -16.19
CA SER A 993 29.39 -18.84 -16.93
C SER A 993 29.24 -17.69 -17.93
N ASN A 994 29.99 -17.78 -19.02
CA ASN A 994 30.03 -16.76 -20.07
C ASN A 994 29.73 -17.30 -21.48
N LYS A 995 29.24 -18.55 -21.59
CA LYS A 995 28.85 -19.13 -22.89
C LYS A 995 27.39 -18.81 -23.21
N ILE A 996 27.05 -18.94 -24.49
CA ILE A 996 25.68 -18.81 -25.00
C ILE A 996 25.31 -20.02 -25.89
N LYS A 997 24.03 -20.43 -25.82
CA LYS A 997 23.46 -21.44 -26.71
C LYS A 997 22.14 -20.95 -27.27
N LEU A 998 22.04 -20.87 -28.60
CA LEU A 998 20.77 -20.78 -29.32
C LEU A 998 20.22 -22.20 -29.50
N TYR A 999 18.98 -22.45 -29.11
CA TYR A 999 18.38 -23.79 -29.12
C TYR A 999 16.94 -23.80 -29.65
N SER A 1000 16.50 -24.99 -30.06
CA SER A 1000 15.11 -25.35 -30.34
C SER A 1000 14.81 -26.69 -29.67
N LYS A 1001 13.58 -26.92 -29.22
CA LYS A 1001 13.15 -28.16 -28.53
C LYS A 1001 11.87 -28.69 -29.17
N GLY A 1002 11.81 -30.01 -29.38
CA GLY A 1002 10.62 -30.69 -29.90
C GLY A 1002 10.32 -30.43 -31.37
N GLY A 1003 11.29 -29.90 -32.11
CA GLY A 1003 11.19 -29.52 -33.52
C GLY A 1003 12.23 -28.47 -33.90
N ALA A 1004 12.12 -27.89 -35.10
CA ALA A 1004 13.00 -26.87 -35.63
C ALA A 1004 12.25 -25.55 -35.89
N VAL A 1005 12.94 -24.43 -35.66
CA VAL A 1005 12.43 -23.08 -35.97
C VAL A 1005 13.38 -22.40 -36.94
N LYS A 1006 12.82 -21.61 -37.86
CA LYS A 1006 13.60 -20.84 -38.81
C LYS A 1006 14.00 -19.51 -38.19
N LEU A 1007 15.31 -19.28 -38.10
CA LEU A 1007 15.91 -18.00 -37.75
C LEU A 1007 16.03 -17.15 -39.02
N ASN A 1008 15.16 -16.15 -39.17
CA ASN A 1008 15.25 -15.20 -40.29
C ASN A 1008 16.51 -14.33 -40.18
N SER A 1009 16.75 -13.78 -38.99
CA SER A 1009 17.97 -13.01 -38.74
C SER A 1009 18.38 -13.02 -37.27
N LEU A 1010 19.69 -12.95 -37.01
CA LEU A 1010 20.27 -12.63 -35.72
C LEU A 1010 21.45 -11.68 -35.91
N LYS A 1011 21.49 -10.62 -35.12
CA LYS A 1011 22.65 -9.76 -34.94
C LYS A 1011 23.04 -9.80 -33.47
N MET A 1012 24.31 -10.09 -33.19
CA MET A 1012 24.87 -10.03 -31.84
C MET A 1012 26.06 -9.08 -31.83
N TYR A 1013 26.10 -8.18 -30.85
CA TYR A 1013 27.17 -7.22 -30.66
C TYR A 1013 27.73 -7.38 -29.24
N PRO A 1014 29.00 -7.79 -29.07
CA PRO A 1014 29.69 -7.60 -27.80
C PRO A 1014 29.71 -6.11 -27.45
N LEU A 1015 29.56 -5.78 -26.16
CA LEU A 1015 29.48 -4.40 -25.68
C LEU A 1015 30.74 -4.02 -24.89
N LYS A 1016 31.18 -2.78 -25.08
CA LYS A 1016 32.27 -2.18 -24.30
C LYS A 1016 31.72 -1.65 -22.98
N SER A 1017 32.55 -1.68 -21.94
CA SER A 1017 32.24 -1.05 -20.66
C SER A 1017 32.08 0.47 -20.83
N ILE A 1018 31.12 1.07 -20.10
CA ILE A 1018 30.93 2.53 -20.00
C ILE A 1018 31.82 3.17 -18.93
N TRP A 1019 32.50 2.35 -18.12
CA TRP A 1019 33.23 2.80 -16.96
C TRP A 1019 34.64 3.30 -17.27
N ASN A 1020 35.05 4.33 -16.54
CA ASN A 1020 36.39 4.92 -16.61
C ASN A 1020 37.30 4.34 -15.50
N LYS A 1021 38.57 4.76 -15.48
CA LYS A 1021 39.49 4.46 -14.37
C LYS A 1021 39.02 5.11 -13.06
N SER A 1022 39.50 4.58 -11.92
CA SER A 1022 39.24 5.16 -10.60
C SER A 1022 39.55 6.66 -10.58
N PRO A 1023 38.63 7.51 -10.07
CA PRO A 1023 38.85 8.94 -9.96
C PRO A 1023 39.78 9.32 -8.79
N VAL A 1024 40.17 8.35 -7.94
CA VAL A 1024 41.06 8.59 -6.81
C VAL A 1024 42.44 9.01 -7.32
N ASP A 1025 42.89 10.22 -6.94
CA ASP A 1025 44.24 10.68 -7.25
C ASP A 1025 45.24 9.99 -6.32
N THR A 1026 45.89 8.93 -6.82
CA THR A 1026 46.92 8.21 -6.08
C THR A 1026 47.96 7.58 -6.99
N ASN A 1027 49.20 7.47 -6.51
CA ASN A 1027 50.26 6.67 -7.13
C ASN A 1027 50.40 5.26 -6.53
N LEU A 1028 49.51 4.88 -5.62
CA LEU A 1028 49.42 3.55 -5.01
C LEU A 1028 48.46 2.65 -5.80
N SER A 1029 48.67 1.33 -5.72
CA SER A 1029 47.86 0.32 -6.40
C SER A 1029 47.72 -0.95 -5.55
N GLY A 1030 46.91 -1.91 -6.00
CA GLY A 1030 46.77 -3.20 -5.32
C GLY A 1030 46.11 -3.08 -3.94
N TRP A 1031 45.11 -2.19 -3.83
CA TRP A 1031 44.38 -1.97 -2.59
C TRP A 1031 43.60 -3.22 -2.16
N LYS A 1032 43.77 -3.62 -0.90
CA LYS A 1032 43.07 -4.73 -0.25
C LYS A 1032 42.38 -4.23 1.01
N ASN A 1033 41.06 -4.38 1.05
CA ASN A 1033 40.27 -4.09 2.23
C ASN A 1033 40.51 -5.19 3.28
N ILE A 1034 41.05 -4.82 4.43
CA ILE A 1034 41.34 -5.74 5.54
C ILE A 1034 40.13 -5.84 6.47
N SER A 1035 39.54 -4.69 6.81
CA SER A 1035 38.38 -4.59 7.69
C SER A 1035 37.56 -3.34 7.40
N GLY A 1036 36.31 -3.31 7.85
CA GLY A 1036 35.36 -2.20 7.64
C GLY A 1036 34.95 -1.97 6.18
N LEU A 1037 34.27 -0.86 5.92
CA LEU A 1037 33.72 -0.53 4.60
C LEU A 1037 34.63 0.46 3.88
N TRP A 1038 35.08 0.08 2.69
CA TRP A 1038 35.95 0.91 1.86
C TRP A 1038 35.49 0.90 0.41
N ALA A 1039 35.47 2.08 -0.20
CA ALA A 1039 35.10 2.25 -1.59
C ALA A 1039 35.84 3.43 -2.24
N ASP A 1040 35.92 3.42 -3.56
CA ASP A 1040 36.43 4.55 -4.34
C ASP A 1040 35.24 5.42 -4.77
N THR A 1041 35.33 6.74 -4.58
CA THR A 1041 34.30 7.73 -4.95
C THR A 1041 34.94 8.87 -5.74
N ILE A 1042 34.15 9.71 -6.42
CA ILE A 1042 34.69 10.93 -7.09
C ILE A 1042 35.39 11.90 -6.14
N ASN A 1043 35.12 11.82 -4.84
CA ASN A 1043 35.74 12.67 -3.83
C ASN A 1043 37.01 12.05 -3.21
N GLY A 1044 37.38 10.83 -3.62
CA GLY A 1044 38.52 10.08 -3.10
C GLY A 1044 38.12 8.71 -2.55
N LYS A 1045 39.10 8.04 -1.94
CA LYS A 1045 38.90 6.74 -1.29
C LYS A 1045 38.15 6.98 0.02
N GLN A 1046 36.96 6.40 0.17
CA GLN A 1046 36.11 6.52 1.35
C GLN A 1046 36.30 5.30 2.25
N GLY A 1047 36.55 5.54 3.55
CA GLY A 1047 36.54 4.52 4.59
C GLY A 1047 35.46 4.84 5.63
N ARG A 1048 34.77 3.82 6.15
CA ARG A 1048 33.80 3.96 7.24
C ARG A 1048 33.87 2.80 8.22
N SER A 1049 33.95 3.14 9.50
CA SER A 1049 33.87 2.18 10.59
C SER A 1049 33.58 2.85 11.94
N LYS A 1050 32.97 2.09 12.86
CA LYS A 1050 32.87 2.47 14.28
C LYS A 1050 34.19 2.21 15.03
N GLU A 1051 34.84 1.10 14.69
CA GLU A 1051 36.14 0.68 15.23
C GLU A 1051 37.27 1.01 14.25
N ASP A 1052 38.51 0.68 14.60
CA ASP A 1052 39.63 0.73 13.66
C ASP A 1052 39.38 -0.18 12.44
N SER A 1053 39.52 0.42 11.26
CA SER A 1053 39.33 -0.26 9.99
C SER A 1053 40.47 0.09 9.05
N PHE A 1054 40.92 -0.88 8.25
CA PHE A 1054 42.13 -0.76 7.44
C PHE A 1054 41.92 -1.17 5.97
N THR A 1055 42.57 -0.44 5.07
CA THR A 1055 42.81 -0.85 3.69
C THR A 1055 44.29 -0.64 3.35
N LEU A 1056 44.93 -1.64 2.74
CA LEU A 1056 46.37 -1.63 2.47
C LEU A 1056 46.63 -1.64 0.97
N SER A 1057 47.61 -0.87 0.51
CA SER A 1057 48.14 -0.95 -0.85
C SER A 1057 49.22 -2.04 -0.95
N SER A 1058 49.57 -2.45 -2.17
CA SER A 1058 50.67 -3.40 -2.39
C SER A 1058 52.07 -2.76 -2.28
N LYS A 1059 52.17 -1.51 -1.83
CA LYS A 1059 53.43 -0.76 -1.77
C LYS A 1059 54.09 -0.88 -0.41
N GLU A 1060 55.38 -1.21 -0.41
CA GLU A 1060 56.21 -1.27 0.79
C GLU A 1060 57.46 -0.37 0.66
N ALA A 1061 57.92 0.19 1.78
CA ALA A 1061 59.23 0.85 1.86
C ALA A 1061 59.75 0.99 3.30
N LYS A 1062 61.07 1.13 3.43
CA LYS A 1062 61.77 1.50 4.67
C LYS A 1062 61.70 3.01 4.93
N ASN A 1063 62.23 3.78 3.97
CA ASN A 1063 62.32 5.23 4.03
C ASN A 1063 61.41 5.85 2.98
N PHE A 1064 60.55 6.77 3.39
CA PHE A 1064 59.54 7.33 2.51
C PHE A 1064 59.00 8.68 3.00
N THR A 1065 58.34 9.37 2.07
CA THR A 1065 57.35 10.40 2.34
C THR A 1065 55.98 9.86 1.92
N TYR A 1066 54.99 9.95 2.79
CA TYR A 1066 53.61 9.52 2.54
C TYR A 1066 52.64 10.64 2.92
N GLU A 1067 51.79 11.06 2.00
CA GLU A 1067 50.86 12.17 2.23
C GLU A 1067 49.49 11.96 1.59
N ALA A 1068 48.47 12.59 2.16
CA ALA A 1068 47.11 12.65 1.61
C ALA A 1068 46.34 13.88 2.13
N LYS A 1069 45.32 14.29 1.39
CA LYS A 1069 44.22 15.10 1.92
C LYS A 1069 43.21 14.18 2.61
N ILE A 1070 42.90 14.47 3.86
CA ILE A 1070 41.98 13.72 4.71
C ILE A 1070 40.81 14.62 5.09
N LYS A 1071 39.58 14.14 4.88
CA LYS A 1071 38.35 14.82 5.29
C LYS A 1071 37.48 13.87 6.09
N VAL A 1072 37.27 14.17 7.37
CA VAL A 1072 36.32 13.47 8.23
C VAL A 1072 34.93 14.06 8.03
N LEU A 1073 33.96 13.26 7.61
CA LEU A 1073 32.60 13.69 7.30
C LEU A 1073 31.70 13.75 8.54
N LYS A 1074 30.80 14.73 8.60
CA LYS A 1074 29.69 14.81 9.57
C LYS A 1074 28.42 15.27 8.88
N GLU A 1075 27.32 14.55 9.11
CA GLU A 1075 25.98 14.90 8.60
C GLU A 1075 24.92 14.76 9.71
N ALA A 1076 23.72 15.33 9.49
CA ALA A 1076 22.61 15.31 10.45
C ALA A 1076 22.22 13.88 10.90
N VAL A 1077 22.43 12.89 10.04
CA VAL A 1077 22.06 11.48 10.25
C VAL A 1077 23.24 10.59 10.70
N SER A 1078 24.46 11.14 10.86
CA SER A 1078 25.64 10.37 11.29
C SER A 1078 26.50 11.11 12.30
N ASN A 1079 26.64 10.53 13.49
CA ASN A 1079 27.41 11.09 14.62
C ASN A 1079 28.91 10.72 14.61
N TYR A 1080 29.43 10.11 13.54
CA TYR A 1080 30.83 9.66 13.49
C TYR A 1080 31.75 10.83 13.16
N THR A 1081 32.54 11.29 14.12
CA THR A 1081 33.47 12.40 13.91
C THR A 1081 34.89 12.09 14.39
N GLY A 1082 35.26 10.81 14.48
CA GLY A 1082 36.56 10.35 14.99
C GLY A 1082 37.74 10.75 14.11
N ALA A 1083 38.44 9.77 13.54
CA ALA A 1083 39.71 10.01 12.85
C ALA A 1083 39.84 9.33 11.49
N GLY A 1084 40.63 9.94 10.61
CA GLY A 1084 41.19 9.32 9.40
C GLY A 1084 42.72 9.35 9.46
N ALA A 1085 43.37 8.29 8.99
CA ALA A 1085 44.79 8.06 9.20
C ALA A 1085 45.54 7.50 7.99
N LEU A 1086 46.82 7.86 7.89
CA LEU A 1086 47.80 7.22 7.02
C LEU A 1086 48.46 6.07 7.76
N VAL A 1087 48.35 4.85 7.21
CA VAL A 1087 48.94 3.63 7.77
C VAL A 1087 50.25 3.34 7.05
N PHE A 1088 51.29 3.01 7.78
CA PHE A 1088 52.61 2.75 7.20
C PHE A 1088 53.41 1.74 8.01
N ARG A 1089 54.35 1.07 7.33
CA ARG A 1089 55.14 -0.05 7.89
C ARG A 1089 54.25 -1.13 8.52
N SER A 1090 53.14 -1.41 7.84
CA SER A 1090 52.15 -2.40 8.25
C SER A 1090 52.58 -3.81 7.85
N ASP A 1091 52.23 -4.81 8.66
CA ASP A 1091 52.12 -6.19 8.16
C ASP A 1091 50.90 -6.36 7.24
N GLU A 1092 50.75 -7.53 6.61
CA GLU A 1092 49.69 -7.81 5.62
C GLU A 1092 48.27 -7.78 6.20
N GLN A 1093 48.13 -7.88 7.51
CA GLN A 1093 46.85 -7.92 8.23
C GLN A 1093 46.57 -6.64 9.01
N ALA A 1094 47.46 -5.64 8.94
CA ALA A 1094 47.42 -4.42 9.75
C ALA A 1094 47.36 -4.69 11.27
N ASN A 1095 47.85 -5.85 11.73
CA ASN A 1095 47.96 -6.15 13.15
C ASN A 1095 49.14 -5.40 13.78
N ASN A 1096 50.21 -5.23 13.01
CA ASN A 1096 51.43 -4.54 13.41
C ASN A 1096 51.72 -3.42 12.42
N ALA A 1097 51.52 -2.16 12.83
CA ALA A 1097 51.63 -1.01 11.95
C ALA A 1097 51.80 0.29 12.74
N TYR A 1098 52.25 1.35 12.06
CA TYR A 1098 52.01 2.72 12.53
C TYR A 1098 50.81 3.33 11.80
N ALA A 1099 50.10 4.22 12.50
CA ALA A 1099 49.10 5.10 11.91
C ALA A 1099 49.31 6.54 12.40
N ALA A 1100 49.43 7.49 11.47
CA ALA A 1100 49.38 8.92 11.78
C ALA A 1100 47.99 9.44 11.40
N ASN A 1101 47.28 10.10 12.31
CA ASN A 1101 45.88 10.45 12.10
C ASN A 1101 45.52 11.93 12.31
N VAL A 1102 44.37 12.32 11.76
CA VAL A 1102 43.67 13.57 12.08
C VAL A 1102 42.42 13.17 12.86
N ASP A 1103 42.41 13.42 14.18
CA ASP A 1103 41.32 13.09 15.09
C ASP A 1103 40.47 14.34 15.36
N VAL A 1104 39.38 14.47 14.59
CA VAL A 1104 38.48 15.62 14.66
C VAL A 1104 37.66 15.61 15.95
N LEU A 1105 37.31 14.42 16.47
CA LEU A 1105 36.50 14.28 17.69
C LEU A 1105 37.23 14.85 18.90
N ASN A 1106 38.51 14.52 19.04
CA ASN A 1106 39.32 14.95 20.17
C ASN A 1106 40.10 16.24 19.88
N ASN A 1107 40.07 16.74 18.63
CA ASN A 1107 40.85 17.89 18.16
C ASN A 1107 42.36 17.67 18.33
N GLN A 1108 42.87 16.54 17.83
CA GLN A 1108 44.25 16.08 18.01
C GLN A 1108 44.85 15.48 16.74
N VAL A 1109 46.19 15.44 16.66
CA VAL A 1109 46.94 14.60 15.72
C VAL A 1109 47.67 13.54 16.53
N LYS A 1110 47.55 12.26 16.17
CA LYS A 1110 48.18 11.16 16.90
C LYS A 1110 49.09 10.35 15.99
N LEU A 1111 50.19 9.88 16.56
CA LEU A 1111 50.98 8.76 16.02
C LEU A 1111 50.70 7.54 16.89
N ILE A 1112 50.17 6.49 16.28
CA ILE A 1112 49.69 5.27 16.94
C ILE A 1112 50.55 4.10 16.48
N ALA A 1113 50.92 3.21 17.40
CA ALA A 1113 51.50 1.90 17.08
C ALA A 1113 50.47 0.81 17.38
N PHE A 1114 50.07 0.07 16.34
CA PHE A 1114 49.28 -1.15 16.47
C PHE A 1114 50.24 -2.31 16.73
N ARG A 1115 50.01 -3.07 17.81
CA ARG A 1115 50.74 -4.32 18.12
C ARG A 1115 49.72 -5.41 18.38
N ASP A 1116 49.81 -6.50 17.64
CA ASP A 1116 48.84 -7.60 17.69
C ASP A 1116 47.38 -7.13 17.55
N GLY A 1117 47.16 -6.13 16.68
CA GLY A 1117 45.85 -5.52 16.40
C GLY A 1117 45.39 -4.46 17.41
N ILE A 1118 46.18 -4.19 18.46
CA ILE A 1118 45.82 -3.22 19.51
C ILE A 1118 46.59 -1.92 19.30
N GLY A 1119 45.88 -0.83 19.00
CA GLY A 1119 46.43 0.51 18.86
C GLY A 1119 46.81 1.14 20.20
N LYS A 1120 48.05 1.65 20.31
CA LYS A 1120 48.49 2.49 21.43
C LYS A 1120 49.05 3.81 20.91
N ASP A 1121 48.53 4.91 21.42
CA ASP A 1121 49.04 6.25 21.10
C ASP A 1121 50.50 6.38 21.59
N LEU A 1122 51.43 6.60 20.66
CA LEU A 1122 52.83 6.87 20.97
C LEU A 1122 53.03 8.33 21.32
N ILE A 1123 52.49 9.22 20.49
CA ILE A 1123 52.52 10.67 20.68
C ILE A 1123 51.16 11.24 20.30
N ILE A 1124 50.66 12.12 21.15
CA ILE A 1124 49.48 12.94 20.91
C ILE A 1124 49.97 14.39 20.80
N TYR A 1125 49.59 15.05 19.72
CA TYR A 1125 49.76 16.48 19.54
C TYR A 1125 48.41 17.17 19.72
N ASP A 1126 48.27 17.90 20.81
CA ASP A 1126 47.08 18.63 21.23
C ASP A 1126 47.47 20.08 21.60
N ASP A 1127 47.87 20.88 20.62
CA ASP A 1127 48.20 22.31 20.84
C ASP A 1127 46.95 23.01 21.40
N VAL A 1128 46.90 23.17 22.72
CA VAL A 1128 45.71 23.55 23.52
C VAL A 1128 45.06 24.79 22.90
N GLY A 1129 44.00 24.56 22.12
CA GLY A 1129 43.19 25.59 21.45
C GLY A 1129 43.65 26.08 20.06
N LYS A 1130 44.65 25.46 19.39
CA LYS A 1130 45.18 25.97 18.11
C LYS A 1130 44.98 25.10 16.86
N LEU A 1131 44.67 23.80 16.97
CA LEU A 1131 44.42 22.96 15.80
C LEU A 1131 43.08 23.28 15.10
N ASP A 1132 42.03 23.58 15.86
CA ASP A 1132 40.67 23.87 15.38
C ASP A 1132 40.18 22.88 14.30
N LEU A 1133 40.35 21.57 14.56
CA LEU A 1133 39.93 20.52 13.64
C LEU A 1133 38.40 20.47 13.55
N LYS A 1134 37.88 20.51 12.33
CA LYS A 1134 36.45 20.56 12.02
C LYS A 1134 36.07 19.45 11.05
N PRO A 1135 34.89 18.86 11.23
CA PRO A 1135 34.36 17.95 10.22
C PRO A 1135 34.13 18.69 8.90
N ASN A 1136 34.04 17.92 7.81
CA ASN A 1136 33.83 18.40 6.43
C ASN A 1136 34.93 19.36 5.92
N THR A 1137 36.07 19.43 6.62
CA THR A 1137 37.25 20.24 6.23
C THR A 1137 38.36 19.34 5.71
N ASP A 1138 39.06 19.76 4.65
CA ASP A 1138 40.22 19.06 4.11
C ASP A 1138 41.47 19.40 4.92
N TYR A 1139 42.19 18.36 5.39
CA TYR A 1139 43.48 18.48 6.08
C TYR A 1139 44.57 17.75 5.29
N HIS A 1140 45.71 18.40 5.06
CA HIS A 1140 46.87 17.76 4.42
C HIS A 1140 47.76 17.11 5.47
N LEU A 1141 47.72 15.78 5.55
CA LEU A 1141 48.56 15.00 6.47
C LEU A 1141 49.74 14.42 5.69
N LYS A 1142 50.96 14.60 6.23
CA LYS A 1142 52.19 14.09 5.64
C LYS A 1142 53.08 13.44 6.69
N VAL A 1143 53.56 12.24 6.39
CA VAL A 1143 54.52 11.47 7.19
C VAL A 1143 55.83 11.37 6.43
N ARG A 1144 56.95 11.67 7.09
CA ARG A 1144 58.31 11.37 6.61
C ARG A 1144 58.95 10.38 7.58
N ALA A 1145 59.34 9.22 7.08
CA ALA A 1145 59.98 8.17 7.86
C ALA A 1145 61.36 7.84 7.28
N GLU A 1146 62.42 7.99 8.07
CA GLU A 1146 63.82 7.70 7.68
C GLU A 1146 64.53 6.95 8.82
N GLY A 1147 64.80 5.66 8.62
CA GLY A 1147 65.27 4.80 9.70
C GLY A 1147 64.23 4.72 10.83
N GLU A 1148 64.64 5.04 12.05
CA GLU A 1148 63.75 5.09 13.23
C GLU A 1148 63.05 6.45 13.37
N HIS A 1149 63.46 7.47 12.59
CA HIS A 1149 62.95 8.83 12.68
C HIS A 1149 61.61 8.95 11.96
N ILE A 1150 60.56 9.37 12.68
CA ILE A 1150 59.21 9.59 12.15
C ILE A 1150 58.81 11.04 12.42
N GLN A 1151 58.48 11.75 11.35
CA GLN A 1151 57.98 13.12 11.40
C GLN A 1151 56.58 13.20 10.78
N VAL A 1152 55.64 13.83 11.47
CA VAL A 1152 54.27 14.06 10.99
C VAL A 1152 54.02 15.56 10.86
N TYR A 1153 53.50 15.96 9.71
CA TYR A 1153 53.15 17.33 9.36
C TYR A 1153 51.64 17.41 9.09
N LEU A 1154 51.00 18.44 9.63
CA LEU A 1154 49.61 18.81 9.32
C LEU A 1154 49.61 20.18 8.66
N ASP A 1155 49.06 20.29 7.45
CA ASP A 1155 49.00 21.52 6.65
C ASP A 1155 50.38 22.21 6.52
N GLY A 1156 51.43 21.38 6.37
CA GLY A 1156 52.82 21.82 6.25
C GLY A 1156 53.52 22.17 7.57
N LYS A 1157 52.81 22.21 8.71
CA LYS A 1157 53.40 22.43 10.05
C LYS A 1157 53.85 21.09 10.64
N LEU A 1158 55.10 21.01 11.09
CA LEU A 1158 55.59 19.86 11.87
C LEU A 1158 54.86 19.80 13.21
N VAL A 1159 54.16 18.69 13.48
CA VAL A 1159 53.35 18.49 14.69
C VAL A 1159 53.85 17.32 15.55
N ILE A 1160 54.46 16.30 14.95
CA ILE A 1160 55.09 15.20 15.69
C ILE A 1160 56.48 14.96 15.11
N ASP A 1161 57.48 14.80 15.97
CA ASP A 1161 58.86 14.46 15.63
C ASP A 1161 59.39 13.48 16.68
N THR A 1162 59.68 12.24 16.30
CA THR A 1162 60.05 11.17 17.26
C THR A 1162 60.92 10.09 16.65
N MET A 1163 61.57 9.30 17.50
CA MET A 1163 62.34 8.11 17.15
C MET A 1163 61.63 6.87 17.71
N ASP A 1164 61.26 5.92 16.85
CA ASP A 1164 60.68 4.65 17.29
C ASP A 1164 61.14 3.48 16.38
N PRO A 1165 61.79 2.44 16.95
CA PRO A 1165 62.32 1.31 16.18
C PRO A 1165 61.34 0.16 15.98
N THR A 1166 60.10 0.24 16.48
CA THR A 1166 59.17 -0.90 16.57
C THR A 1166 58.93 -1.55 15.20
N PHE A 1167 58.63 -0.75 14.17
CA PHE A 1167 58.43 -1.23 12.81
C PHE A 1167 59.37 -0.50 11.86
N SER A 1168 60.17 -1.24 11.09
CA SER A 1168 61.22 -0.67 10.23
C SER A 1168 60.88 -0.66 8.74
N GLU A 1169 59.97 -1.53 8.30
CA GLU A 1169 59.45 -1.64 6.93
C GLU A 1169 58.05 -2.25 6.93
N GLY A 1170 57.36 -2.16 5.80
CA GLY A 1170 56.05 -2.79 5.59
C GLY A 1170 55.16 -1.99 4.65
N TYR A 1171 53.89 -2.41 4.57
CA TYR A 1171 52.89 -1.87 3.64
C TYR A 1171 52.42 -0.47 4.02
N ALA A 1172 52.07 0.31 3.00
CA ALA A 1172 51.35 1.57 3.12
C ALA A 1172 49.83 1.35 2.96
N GLY A 1173 49.03 2.07 3.73
CA GLY A 1173 47.57 1.95 3.72
C GLY A 1173 46.86 3.15 4.33
N LEU A 1174 45.58 2.98 4.62
CA LEU A 1174 44.71 3.97 5.24
C LEU A 1174 43.93 3.34 6.39
N ASN A 1175 43.61 4.14 7.41
CA ASN A 1175 42.78 3.72 8.54
C ASN A 1175 41.69 4.75 8.83
N VAL A 1176 40.55 4.26 9.31
CA VAL A 1176 39.49 5.08 9.90
C VAL A 1176 39.08 4.53 11.25
N TRP A 1177 38.75 5.42 12.19
CA TRP A 1177 38.26 5.07 13.51
C TRP A 1177 37.09 5.96 13.88
N ASN A 1178 35.96 5.35 14.27
CA ASN A 1178 34.71 6.04 14.62
C ASN A 1178 34.35 7.20 13.66
N SER A 1179 34.57 6.99 12.36
CA SER A 1179 34.50 8.04 11.35
C SER A 1179 34.00 7.50 10.01
N THR A 1180 33.50 8.42 9.18
CA THR A 1180 33.51 8.26 7.73
C THR A 1180 34.51 9.27 7.19
N SER A 1181 35.57 8.81 6.54
CA SER A 1181 36.66 9.68 6.05
C SER A 1181 36.92 9.48 4.57
N LEU A 1182 37.24 10.58 3.89
CA LEU A 1182 37.68 10.60 2.50
C LEU A 1182 39.19 10.88 2.44
N PHE A 1183 39.88 10.14 1.58
CA PHE A 1183 41.31 10.26 1.31
C PHE A 1183 41.52 10.57 -0.17
N ASN A 1184 42.16 11.68 -0.47
CA ASN A 1184 42.47 12.08 -1.85
C ASN A 1184 43.90 12.61 -1.96
N GLU A 1185 44.41 12.73 -3.18
CA GLU A 1185 45.82 13.11 -3.45
C GLU A 1185 46.82 12.23 -2.66
N VAL A 1186 46.55 10.92 -2.60
CA VAL A 1186 47.30 9.95 -1.79
C VAL A 1186 48.61 9.60 -2.49
N LYS A 1187 49.72 10.14 -2.01
CA LYS A 1187 51.04 10.04 -2.66
C LYS A 1187 52.06 9.40 -1.74
N PHE A 1188 52.74 8.37 -2.24
CA PHE A 1188 53.80 7.66 -1.55
C PHE A 1188 55.11 7.69 -2.36
N GLU A 1189 56.17 8.27 -1.80
CA GLU A 1189 57.47 8.45 -2.46
C GLU A 1189 58.58 7.85 -1.61
N ILE A 1190 59.41 6.99 -2.22
CA ILE A 1190 60.55 6.37 -1.52
C ILE A 1190 61.69 7.38 -1.43
N VAL A 1191 62.19 7.61 -0.21
CA VAL A 1191 63.39 8.42 0.01
C VAL A 1191 64.61 7.52 -0.20
N LYS A 1192 65.50 7.94 -1.11
CA LYS A 1192 66.70 7.19 -1.48
C LYS A 1192 67.83 7.35 -0.48
#